data_AF-A0A1S9RSK7-F1
#
_entry.id   AF-A0A1S9RSK7-F1
#
_cell.length_a   1.000
_cell.length_b   1.000
_cell.length_c   1.000
_cell.angle_alpha   90.00
_cell.angle_beta   90.00
_cell.angle_gamma   90.00
#
_symmetry.space_group_name_H-M   'P 1'
#
loop_
_entity.id
_entity.type
_entity.pdbx_description
1 polymer ?
#
loop_
_entity_poly.entity_id
_entity_poly.type
_entity_poly.pdbx_seq_one_letter_code
_entity_poly.pdbx_strand_id
1 'polypeptide(L)'
;MPVMPPLPKPSRVRELDLLDKVAVISGASRGIGRAIAFNLASRGCSILGTCTSDIGVKNISSIFDDEVSSHIFDATSRVRPASLRVKGLVADIFSSTCARTIADEINNTFNGRLDIFINCASDPNPGIIGEMDTDEVQRSLLGNIQTPVMIVEEFVRRRYFKPNSRIIYISSIRSRQPWSEQLMYGAGKSAGESLCRTWAQAFGGKEERYSFMAGTTANAVTVGLTETEAVVNCGSEAVQQFQDEFFPSQSIPRFGQPDDVADVVGLLCGSDARWITGCVVEEVLEQTSTDFAGNLILFSLAQLIKISKRPLKVLLISSAIVQAQVAYKRRNGPAREDLSSDEAAPASEGHILQDALGLSPPVATANQTSTKVSQIARQIVFTPGQAEYLLESYFDILQDANPVFSKELFFHRYRSSQCSEDLISTILIITAKLTGFTANEDDPISLDTRLDQILSSSILEDDLIGDLLSLDQFRKAFILAFYEFHQFPGHQAWLRVGRVTRMAYRIGLDRLDHIRTLYPDWNTVSPEDIQEWKSLWWCLYRLDTYSNISSGTPYLVDDNVIRTSLIQSYTVQPSGTINTSSELFLPPNSEDLSKILLAASSSPETLLRNVHNITTAILRHAGLIFRLNLPHSQEVIGAQVAKVERQLATIRLALPPGWLNPRRNAFSNESHADHHARTITVLHLRMAQLLLSIADTGLRQGDEWLLSWQNVLETCQDIASIADQWDSSFCLAVDPAISFTIFTAMIFLDLHKKATIMAEHNHSSDIDHHITILRLQLQHFARIWTLPRLLKLSFESFSQSVSGPLSHRHIALILSRFEAPLHPRWLQFLSSANTALADCK
;
A
#
# COMPACT_ATOMS: atom_id res chain seq x y z
N MET A 1 19.92 -33.63 10.40
CA MET A 1 18.74 -33.09 9.69
C MET A 1 18.14 -34.20 8.84
N PRO A 2 16.82 -34.43 8.85
CA PRO A 2 16.18 -35.31 7.87
C PRO A 2 16.13 -34.62 6.50
N VAL A 3 16.37 -35.39 5.44
CA VAL A 3 16.46 -34.91 4.05
C VAL A 3 15.06 -34.59 3.51
N MET A 4 14.88 -33.44 2.86
CA MET A 4 13.60 -33.12 2.20
C MET A 4 13.33 -34.09 1.04
N PRO A 5 12.07 -34.57 0.86
CA PRO A 5 11.73 -35.43 -0.27
C PRO A 5 11.84 -34.67 -1.61
N PRO A 6 12.19 -35.36 -2.70
CA PRO A 6 12.36 -34.71 -4.00
C PRO A 6 11.04 -34.18 -4.56
N LEU A 7 11.09 -33.01 -5.21
CA LEU A 7 9.93 -32.39 -5.85
C LEU A 7 9.34 -33.30 -6.94
N PRO A 8 8.00 -33.48 -7.01
CA PRO A 8 7.37 -34.28 -8.06
C PRO A 8 7.61 -33.68 -9.45
N LYS A 9 7.84 -34.53 -10.46
CA LYS A 9 7.82 -34.11 -11.87
C LYS A 9 6.39 -33.66 -12.24
N PRO A 10 6.20 -32.55 -12.98
CA PRO A 10 4.89 -32.11 -13.41
C PRO A 10 4.35 -33.06 -14.49
N SER A 11 3.13 -33.61 -14.29
CA SER A 11 2.52 -34.52 -15.26
C SER A 11 1.04 -34.23 -15.52
N ARG A 12 0.80 -33.77 -16.76
CA ARG A 12 -0.35 -34.12 -17.60
C ARG A 12 -1.74 -33.66 -17.16
N VAL A 13 -2.70 -33.94 -18.04
CA VAL A 13 -4.13 -33.59 -17.98
C VAL A 13 -4.73 -34.08 -16.65
N ARG A 14 -5.58 -33.25 -16.02
CA ARG A 14 -6.24 -33.55 -14.74
C ARG A 14 -7.35 -34.61 -14.89
N GLU A 15 -6.96 -35.83 -15.22
CA GLU A 15 -7.88 -36.98 -15.29
C GLU A 15 -7.76 -37.82 -14.02
N LEU A 16 -8.86 -37.94 -13.28
CA LEU A 16 -8.98 -38.76 -12.06
C LEU A 16 -7.93 -38.48 -10.97
N ASP A 17 -7.56 -37.21 -10.76
CA ASP A 17 -6.55 -36.80 -9.76
C ASP A 17 -6.97 -36.97 -8.30
N LEU A 18 -8.25 -37.29 -8.05
CA LEU A 18 -8.81 -37.59 -6.72
C LEU A 18 -9.18 -39.07 -6.55
N LEU A 19 -8.62 -39.96 -7.37
CA LEU A 19 -8.77 -41.41 -7.23
C LEU A 19 -8.44 -41.89 -5.80
N ASP A 20 -9.24 -42.82 -5.30
CA ASP A 20 -9.15 -43.43 -3.95
C ASP A 20 -9.25 -42.44 -2.77
N LYS A 21 -9.65 -41.18 -3.03
CA LYS A 21 -9.97 -40.18 -2.00
C LYS A 21 -11.40 -40.34 -1.51
N VAL A 22 -11.63 -40.08 -0.22
CA VAL A 22 -12.98 -40.04 0.38
C VAL A 22 -13.32 -38.62 0.82
N ALA A 23 -14.44 -38.09 0.33
CA ALA A 23 -14.99 -36.79 0.70
C ALA A 23 -16.27 -36.89 1.51
N VAL A 24 -16.39 -36.10 2.57
CA VAL A 24 -17.66 -35.81 3.26
C VAL A 24 -18.13 -34.42 2.85
N ILE A 25 -19.38 -34.30 2.40
CA ILE A 25 -19.97 -33.02 1.96
C ILE A 25 -21.31 -32.83 2.70
N SER A 26 -21.40 -31.80 3.55
CA SER A 26 -22.66 -31.48 4.21
C SER A 26 -23.62 -30.75 3.26
N GLY A 27 -24.88 -31.18 3.17
CA GLY A 27 -25.87 -30.56 2.27
C GLY A 27 -25.71 -30.92 0.78
N ALA A 28 -25.17 -32.10 0.47
CA ALA A 28 -24.83 -32.53 -0.89
C ALA A 28 -26.03 -32.86 -1.81
N SER A 29 -27.28 -32.80 -1.32
CA SER A 29 -28.45 -33.25 -2.08
C SER A 29 -28.95 -32.29 -3.15
N ARG A 30 -28.53 -31.01 -3.12
CA ARG A 30 -28.95 -29.97 -4.08
C ARG A 30 -27.95 -28.79 -4.14
N GLY A 31 -28.09 -27.92 -5.13
CA GLY A 31 -27.35 -26.66 -5.24
C GLY A 31 -25.83 -26.84 -5.19
N ILE A 32 -25.14 -25.91 -4.51
CA ILE A 32 -23.67 -25.86 -4.39
C ILE A 32 -23.08 -27.19 -3.91
N GLY A 33 -23.64 -27.78 -2.84
CA GLY A 33 -23.13 -29.05 -2.29
C GLY A 33 -23.20 -30.22 -3.29
N ARG A 34 -24.24 -30.24 -4.14
CA ARG A 34 -24.39 -31.24 -5.20
C ARG A 34 -23.41 -31.03 -6.35
N ALA A 35 -23.19 -29.79 -6.78
CA ALA A 35 -22.23 -29.48 -7.84
C ALA A 35 -20.79 -29.81 -7.40
N ILE A 36 -20.43 -29.47 -6.15
CA ILE A 36 -19.16 -29.88 -5.53
C ILE A 36 -19.03 -31.41 -5.52
N ALA A 37 -20.07 -32.14 -5.11
CA ALA A 37 -20.06 -33.59 -5.13
C ALA A 37 -19.81 -34.14 -6.55
N PHE A 38 -20.47 -33.59 -7.57
CA PHE A 38 -20.29 -33.96 -8.97
C PHE A 38 -18.86 -33.73 -9.46
N ASN A 39 -18.29 -32.54 -9.19
CA ASN A 39 -16.93 -32.20 -9.59
C ASN A 39 -15.92 -33.21 -9.00
N LEU A 40 -15.99 -33.49 -7.70
CA LEU A 40 -15.07 -34.41 -7.04
C LEU A 40 -15.28 -35.87 -7.49
N ALA A 41 -16.52 -36.32 -7.65
CA ALA A 41 -16.84 -37.68 -8.13
C ALA A 41 -16.35 -37.90 -9.57
N SER A 42 -16.52 -36.90 -10.45
CA SER A 42 -16.01 -36.95 -11.84
C SER A 42 -14.49 -37.14 -11.93
N ARG A 43 -13.78 -36.83 -10.83
CA ARG A 43 -12.32 -36.94 -10.66
C ARG A 43 -11.90 -38.15 -9.82
N GLY A 44 -12.78 -39.13 -9.64
CA GLY A 44 -12.45 -40.41 -8.98
C GLY A 44 -12.68 -40.44 -7.47
N CYS A 45 -13.20 -39.36 -6.87
CA CYS A 45 -13.42 -39.28 -5.44
C CYS A 45 -14.70 -40.03 -5.01
N SER A 46 -14.63 -40.78 -3.91
CA SER A 46 -15.81 -41.34 -3.25
C SER A 46 -16.48 -40.31 -2.35
N ILE A 47 -17.81 -40.28 -2.34
CA ILE A 47 -18.60 -39.23 -1.69
C ILE A 47 -19.50 -39.81 -0.59
N LEU A 48 -19.43 -39.25 0.62
CA LEU A 48 -20.50 -39.29 1.61
C LEU A 48 -21.20 -37.92 1.67
N GLY A 49 -22.38 -37.83 1.08
CA GLY A 49 -23.20 -36.62 1.07
C GLY A 49 -24.25 -36.62 2.18
N THR A 50 -24.39 -35.54 2.93
CA THR A 50 -25.46 -35.41 3.93
C THR A 50 -26.66 -34.61 3.44
N CYS A 51 -27.83 -34.91 4.00
CA CYS A 51 -29.10 -34.24 3.75
C CYS A 51 -30.03 -34.37 4.98
N THR A 52 -31.22 -33.78 4.91
CA THR A 52 -32.20 -33.77 6.02
C THR A 52 -33.39 -34.74 5.81
N SER A 53 -33.45 -35.48 4.70
CA SER A 53 -34.57 -36.37 4.38
C SER A 53 -34.16 -37.59 3.55
N ASP A 54 -34.96 -38.66 3.63
CA ASP A 54 -34.73 -39.89 2.84
C ASP A 54 -34.82 -39.66 1.32
N ILE A 55 -35.56 -38.63 0.88
CA ILE A 55 -35.59 -38.20 -0.52
C ILE A 55 -34.20 -37.67 -0.93
N GLY A 56 -33.57 -36.86 -0.08
CA GLY A 56 -32.19 -36.42 -0.27
C GLY A 56 -31.19 -37.58 -0.33
N VAL A 57 -31.40 -38.62 0.49
CA VAL A 57 -30.56 -39.84 0.45
C VAL A 57 -30.68 -40.57 -0.89
N LYS A 58 -31.89 -40.66 -1.47
CA LYS A 58 -32.10 -41.24 -2.81
C LYS A 58 -31.46 -40.38 -3.90
N ASN A 59 -31.66 -39.06 -3.85
CA ASN A 59 -31.06 -38.12 -4.80
C ASN A 59 -29.52 -38.26 -4.84
N ILE A 60 -28.88 -38.45 -3.68
CA ILE A 60 -27.43 -38.67 -3.60
C ILE A 60 -27.03 -40.11 -3.98
N SER A 61 -27.72 -41.13 -3.45
CA SER A 61 -27.22 -42.53 -3.52
C SER A 61 -27.58 -43.27 -4.81
N SER A 62 -28.58 -42.81 -5.57
CA SER A 62 -28.94 -43.43 -6.85
C SER A 62 -28.86 -42.42 -7.99
N ILE A 63 -29.67 -41.35 -7.97
CA ILE A 63 -29.79 -40.43 -9.12
C ILE A 63 -28.43 -39.79 -9.45
N PHE A 64 -27.74 -39.28 -8.44
CA PHE A 64 -26.41 -38.68 -8.61
C PHE A 64 -25.31 -39.71 -8.95
N ASP A 65 -25.41 -40.97 -8.51
CA ASP A 65 -24.46 -42.04 -8.85
C ASP A 65 -24.64 -42.54 -10.30
N ASP A 66 -25.89 -42.61 -10.77
CA ASP A 66 -26.29 -42.91 -12.14
C ASP A 66 -25.87 -41.78 -13.11
N GLU A 67 -26.03 -40.50 -12.71
CA GLU A 67 -25.54 -39.33 -13.46
C GLU A 67 -24.01 -39.32 -13.57
N VAL A 68 -23.28 -39.57 -12.49
CA VAL A 68 -21.81 -39.65 -12.53
C VAL A 68 -21.37 -40.81 -13.44
N SER A 69 -22.08 -41.93 -13.44
CA SER A 69 -21.80 -43.06 -14.33
C SER A 69 -22.02 -42.69 -15.80
N SER A 70 -23.20 -42.18 -16.12
CA SER A 70 -23.62 -41.90 -17.50
C SER A 70 -22.95 -40.67 -18.12
N HIS A 71 -22.96 -39.52 -17.43
CA HIS A 71 -22.46 -38.25 -17.96
C HIS A 71 -20.93 -38.14 -17.95
N ILE A 72 -20.24 -38.86 -17.05
CA ILE A 72 -18.77 -38.85 -17.01
C ILE A 72 -18.21 -40.11 -17.64
N PHE A 73 -18.50 -41.29 -17.10
CA PHE A 73 -17.79 -42.50 -17.50
C PHE A 73 -18.25 -43.02 -18.88
N ASP A 74 -19.56 -43.23 -19.07
CA ASP A 74 -20.07 -43.73 -20.35
C ASP A 74 -19.89 -42.70 -21.49
N ALA A 75 -20.30 -41.45 -21.27
CA ALA A 75 -20.23 -40.38 -22.29
C ALA A 75 -18.78 -40.04 -22.72
N THR A 76 -17.77 -40.24 -21.86
CA THR A 76 -16.35 -40.05 -22.23
C THR A 76 -15.61 -41.36 -22.53
N SER A 77 -16.32 -42.50 -22.59
CA SER A 77 -15.75 -43.84 -22.79
C SER A 77 -14.64 -44.22 -21.78
N ARG A 78 -14.76 -43.73 -20.55
CA ARG A 78 -13.85 -44.02 -19.44
C ARG A 78 -14.40 -45.15 -18.57
N VAL A 79 -13.51 -45.95 -17.99
CA VAL A 79 -13.90 -46.99 -17.01
C VAL A 79 -14.15 -46.34 -15.65
N ARG A 80 -15.36 -46.50 -15.10
CA ARG A 80 -15.67 -46.09 -13.72
C ARG A 80 -14.76 -46.83 -12.72
N PRO A 81 -14.01 -46.12 -11.84
CA PRO A 81 -13.17 -46.79 -10.85
C PRO A 81 -13.99 -47.65 -9.89
N ALA A 82 -13.58 -48.90 -9.69
CA ALA A 82 -14.24 -49.83 -8.76
C ALA A 82 -14.19 -49.35 -7.29
N SER A 83 -13.29 -48.43 -6.95
CA SER A 83 -13.20 -47.80 -5.64
C SER A 83 -14.20 -46.65 -5.43
N LEU A 84 -14.74 -46.05 -6.51
CA LEU A 84 -15.65 -44.90 -6.45
C LEU A 84 -17.03 -45.33 -5.94
N ARG A 85 -17.34 -44.94 -4.70
CA ARG A 85 -18.63 -45.17 -4.06
C ARG A 85 -19.27 -43.85 -3.63
N VAL A 86 -20.55 -43.71 -3.91
CA VAL A 86 -21.38 -42.58 -3.53
C VAL A 86 -22.41 -43.06 -2.51
N LYS A 87 -22.61 -42.29 -1.44
CA LYS A 87 -23.54 -42.61 -0.36
C LYS A 87 -24.21 -41.34 0.16
N GLY A 88 -25.54 -41.37 0.25
CA GLY A 88 -26.33 -40.39 0.98
C GLY A 88 -26.55 -40.79 2.44
N LEU A 89 -26.62 -39.80 3.32
CA LEU A 89 -26.90 -39.97 4.75
C LEU A 89 -27.85 -38.87 5.25
N VAL A 90 -28.84 -39.22 6.06
CA VAL A 90 -29.61 -38.24 6.84
C VAL A 90 -28.76 -37.80 8.04
N ALA A 91 -28.33 -36.55 8.05
CA ALA A 91 -27.64 -35.93 9.17
C ALA A 91 -27.99 -34.44 9.22
N ASP A 92 -28.95 -34.11 10.09
CA ASP A 92 -29.38 -32.73 10.35
C ASP A 92 -28.31 -31.98 11.14
N ILE A 93 -27.95 -30.77 10.71
CA ILE A 93 -26.96 -29.92 11.35
C ILE A 93 -27.41 -29.37 12.71
N PHE A 94 -28.71 -29.41 13.03
CA PHE A 94 -29.22 -29.04 14.36
C PHE A 94 -29.27 -30.22 15.34
N SER A 95 -29.00 -31.45 14.88
CA SER A 95 -28.94 -32.62 15.76
C SER A 95 -27.64 -32.67 16.55
N SER A 96 -27.74 -32.86 17.87
CA SER A 96 -26.59 -33.09 18.74
C SER A 96 -25.80 -34.37 18.41
N THR A 97 -26.38 -35.30 17.65
CA THR A 97 -25.69 -36.51 17.17
C THR A 97 -25.05 -36.37 15.80
N CYS A 98 -25.24 -35.26 15.09
CA CYS A 98 -24.86 -35.07 13.68
C CYS A 98 -23.43 -35.53 13.37
N ALA A 99 -22.45 -34.98 14.08
CA ALA A 99 -21.03 -35.34 13.93
C ALA A 99 -20.77 -36.85 14.11
N ARG A 100 -21.36 -37.44 15.16
CA ARG A 100 -21.23 -38.87 15.46
C ARG A 100 -21.83 -39.74 14.36
N THR A 101 -23.03 -39.40 13.89
CA THR A 101 -23.73 -40.12 12.82
C THR A 101 -22.92 -40.14 11.52
N ILE A 102 -22.32 -39.00 11.14
CA ILE A 102 -21.45 -38.91 9.95
C ILE A 102 -20.17 -39.73 10.16
N ALA A 103 -19.56 -39.68 11.34
CA ALA A 103 -18.37 -40.44 11.67
C ALA A 103 -18.61 -41.96 11.69
N ASP A 104 -19.75 -42.41 12.21
CA ASP A 104 -20.13 -43.83 12.20
C ASP A 104 -20.32 -44.34 10.76
N GLU A 105 -20.95 -43.56 9.87
CA GLU A 105 -21.11 -43.94 8.46
C GLU A 105 -19.78 -43.93 7.69
N ILE A 106 -18.86 -43.01 7.97
CA ILE A 106 -17.48 -43.04 7.44
C ILE A 106 -16.73 -44.29 7.89
N ASN A 107 -16.96 -44.76 9.12
CA ASN A 107 -16.42 -46.01 9.60
C ASN A 107 -16.96 -47.21 8.82
N ASN A 108 -18.30 -47.27 8.66
CA ASN A 108 -19.01 -48.41 8.09
C ASN A 108 -18.76 -48.56 6.58
N THR A 109 -18.84 -47.45 5.84
CA THR A 109 -18.78 -47.48 4.37
C THR A 109 -17.35 -47.28 3.86
N PHE A 110 -16.52 -46.48 4.54
CA PHE A 110 -15.19 -46.08 4.06
C PHE A 110 -14.03 -46.50 5.00
N ASN A 111 -14.28 -47.43 5.92
CA ASN A 111 -13.28 -48.00 6.84
C ASN A 111 -12.54 -46.93 7.67
N GLY A 112 -13.22 -45.85 8.05
CA GLY A 112 -12.62 -44.76 8.83
C GLY A 112 -11.60 -43.93 8.02
N ARG A 113 -11.74 -43.89 6.69
CA ARG A 113 -10.93 -43.04 5.82
C ARG A 113 -11.67 -41.76 5.48
N LEU A 114 -10.99 -40.63 5.72
CA LEU A 114 -11.40 -39.31 5.27
C LEU A 114 -10.20 -38.59 4.67
N ASP A 115 -10.33 -38.04 3.46
CA ASP A 115 -9.33 -37.19 2.82
C ASP A 115 -9.83 -35.76 2.63
N ILE A 116 -11.14 -35.55 2.46
CA ILE A 116 -11.74 -34.24 2.17
C ILE A 116 -12.98 -34.06 3.05
N PHE A 117 -13.09 -32.92 3.73
CA PHE A 117 -14.32 -32.50 4.40
C PHE A 117 -14.77 -31.13 3.87
N ILE A 118 -16.04 -31.02 3.48
CA ILE A 118 -16.64 -29.82 2.94
C ILE A 118 -17.88 -29.47 3.73
N ASN A 119 -17.81 -28.38 4.48
CA ASN A 119 -18.96 -27.83 5.18
C ASN A 119 -19.72 -26.86 4.27
N CYS A 120 -20.78 -27.34 3.61
CA CYS A 120 -21.65 -26.54 2.74
C CYS A 120 -23.06 -26.31 3.34
N ALA A 121 -23.51 -27.15 4.30
CA ALA A 121 -24.74 -26.90 5.04
C ALA A 121 -24.57 -25.75 6.05
N SER A 122 -25.61 -24.92 6.17
CA SER A 122 -25.71 -23.79 7.11
C SER A 122 -27.18 -23.48 7.42
N ASP A 123 -27.43 -22.83 8.55
CA ASP A 123 -28.73 -22.25 8.89
C ASP A 123 -28.94 -20.95 8.08
N PRO A 124 -30.00 -20.83 7.26
CA PRO A 124 -30.24 -19.68 6.40
C PRO A 124 -31.05 -18.56 7.08
N ASN A 125 -31.39 -18.68 8.37
CA ASN A 125 -32.34 -17.77 9.01
C ASN A 125 -31.81 -16.32 9.00
N PRO A 126 -32.58 -15.33 8.48
CA PRO A 126 -32.26 -13.92 8.64
C PRO A 126 -32.22 -13.57 10.14
N GLY A 127 -31.28 -12.71 10.51
CA GLY A 127 -31.13 -12.19 11.87
C GLY A 127 -31.44 -10.71 11.88
N ILE A 128 -32.73 -10.36 12.02
CA ILE A 128 -33.22 -8.98 11.93
C ILE A 128 -33.03 -8.27 13.28
N ILE A 129 -32.34 -7.13 13.24
CA ILE A 129 -32.03 -6.33 14.44
C ILE A 129 -33.33 -5.79 15.05
N GLY A 130 -33.60 -6.17 16.29
CA GLY A 130 -34.79 -5.76 17.05
C GLY A 130 -35.93 -6.79 17.07
N GLU A 131 -35.86 -7.82 16.22
CA GLU A 131 -36.89 -8.87 16.14
C GLU A 131 -36.39 -10.23 16.66
N MET A 132 -35.08 -10.49 16.64
CA MET A 132 -34.48 -11.77 17.07
C MET A 132 -34.77 -12.12 18.53
N ASP A 133 -35.10 -13.39 18.77
CA ASP A 133 -35.11 -13.99 20.11
C ASP A 133 -33.84 -14.81 20.43
N THR A 134 -33.77 -15.34 21.66
CA THR A 134 -32.63 -16.14 22.14
C THR A 134 -32.50 -17.49 21.41
N ASP A 135 -33.63 -18.11 21.05
CA ASP A 135 -33.66 -19.44 20.42
C ASP A 135 -33.20 -19.35 18.96
N GLU A 136 -33.54 -18.28 18.24
CA GLU A 136 -33.04 -17.98 16.89
C GLU A 136 -31.52 -17.74 16.88
N VAL A 137 -31.02 -16.92 17.83
CA VAL A 137 -29.58 -16.69 18.00
C VAL A 137 -28.87 -18.00 18.31
N GLN A 138 -29.38 -18.80 19.24
CA GLN A 138 -28.81 -20.09 19.61
C GLN A 138 -28.84 -21.10 18.45
N ARG A 139 -29.93 -21.13 17.68
CA ARG A 139 -30.07 -21.98 16.48
C ARG A 139 -29.03 -21.64 15.42
N SER A 140 -28.83 -20.36 15.13
CA SER A 140 -27.86 -19.92 14.12
C SER A 140 -26.42 -20.22 14.56
N LEU A 141 -26.09 -19.99 15.84
CA LEU A 141 -24.80 -20.39 16.43
C LEU A 141 -24.57 -21.92 16.35
N LEU A 142 -25.61 -22.72 16.62
CA LEU A 142 -25.56 -24.18 16.55
C LEU A 142 -25.25 -24.66 15.12
N GLY A 143 -26.05 -24.22 14.14
CA GLY A 143 -25.93 -24.66 12.75
C GLY A 143 -24.67 -24.13 12.05
N ASN A 144 -24.30 -22.86 12.26
CA ASN A 144 -23.25 -22.20 11.49
C ASN A 144 -21.85 -22.30 12.11
N ILE A 145 -21.75 -22.51 13.43
CA ILE A 145 -20.47 -22.54 14.17
C ILE A 145 -20.27 -23.87 14.90
N GLN A 146 -21.17 -24.24 15.82
CA GLN A 146 -20.95 -25.38 16.71
C GLN A 146 -20.89 -26.70 15.94
N THR A 147 -21.84 -26.98 15.05
CA THR A 147 -21.88 -28.26 14.32
C THR A 147 -20.66 -28.47 13.41
N PRO A 148 -20.21 -27.49 12.60
CA PRO A 148 -18.94 -27.60 11.87
C PRO A 148 -17.72 -27.90 12.77
N VAL A 149 -17.63 -27.28 13.95
CA VAL A 149 -16.57 -27.59 14.93
C VAL A 149 -16.68 -29.03 15.43
N MET A 150 -17.88 -29.46 15.83
CA MET A 150 -18.09 -30.81 16.35
C MET A 150 -17.83 -31.91 15.32
N ILE A 151 -18.11 -31.66 14.03
CA ILE A 151 -17.80 -32.60 12.94
C ILE A 151 -16.28 -32.77 12.79
N VAL A 152 -15.52 -31.67 12.75
CA VAL A 152 -14.05 -31.74 12.64
C VAL A 152 -13.45 -32.39 13.90
N GLU A 153 -13.91 -32.02 15.09
CA GLU A 153 -13.45 -32.60 16.36
C GLU A 153 -13.72 -34.11 16.42
N GLU A 154 -14.89 -34.59 16.00
CA GLU A 154 -15.21 -36.02 15.93
C GLU A 154 -14.24 -36.78 15.01
N PHE A 155 -13.96 -36.25 13.81
CA PHE A 155 -13.03 -36.85 12.86
C PHE A 155 -11.57 -36.84 13.33
N VAL A 156 -11.14 -35.77 14.01
CA VAL A 156 -9.81 -35.64 14.62
C VAL A 156 -9.66 -36.64 15.77
N ARG A 157 -10.63 -36.67 16.69
CA ARG A 157 -10.66 -37.57 17.85
C ARG A 157 -10.64 -39.05 17.46
N ARG A 158 -11.31 -39.41 16.36
CA ARG A 158 -11.29 -40.78 15.80
C ARG A 158 -10.13 -41.05 14.82
N ARG A 159 -9.31 -40.05 14.51
CA ARG A 159 -8.17 -40.11 13.56
C ARG A 159 -8.55 -40.60 12.15
N TYR A 160 -9.70 -40.15 11.64
CA TYR A 160 -10.17 -40.54 10.31
C TYR A 160 -9.45 -39.80 9.18
N PHE A 161 -9.14 -38.52 9.37
CA PHE A 161 -8.33 -37.74 8.44
C PHE A 161 -6.99 -38.41 8.16
N LYS A 162 -6.55 -38.36 6.90
CA LYS A 162 -5.24 -38.86 6.44
C LYS A 162 -4.24 -37.70 6.24
N PRO A 163 -2.93 -37.97 6.11
CA PRO A 163 -1.98 -36.96 5.70
C PRO A 163 -2.36 -36.32 4.37
N ASN A 164 -2.13 -35.02 4.23
CA ASN A 164 -2.56 -34.22 3.08
C ASN A 164 -4.08 -34.21 2.85
N SER A 165 -4.88 -34.16 3.92
CA SER A 165 -6.33 -33.96 3.80
C SER A 165 -6.69 -32.52 3.38
N ARG A 166 -7.98 -32.27 3.17
CA ARG A 166 -8.56 -30.97 2.79
C ARG A 166 -9.77 -30.68 3.67
N ILE A 167 -9.84 -29.48 4.23
CA ILE A 167 -11.02 -28.98 4.95
C ILE A 167 -11.47 -27.70 4.26
N ILE A 168 -12.69 -27.68 3.72
CA ILE A 168 -13.26 -26.54 3.01
C ILE A 168 -14.53 -26.08 3.72
N TYR A 169 -14.63 -24.80 4.06
CA TYR A 169 -15.86 -24.19 4.57
C TYR A 169 -16.47 -23.27 3.51
N ILE A 170 -17.75 -23.48 3.18
CA ILE A 170 -18.47 -22.59 2.26
C ILE A 170 -18.98 -21.39 3.07
N SER A 171 -18.19 -20.31 3.01
CA SER A 171 -18.52 -18.99 3.53
C SER A 171 -19.56 -18.32 2.62
N SER A 172 -19.82 -17.02 2.79
CA SER A 172 -20.69 -16.22 1.95
C SER A 172 -20.18 -14.78 1.94
N ILE A 173 -20.44 -14.00 0.88
CA ILE A 173 -20.07 -12.58 0.79
C ILE A 173 -20.52 -11.76 2.02
N ARG A 174 -21.59 -12.22 2.69
CA ARG A 174 -22.12 -11.69 3.96
C ARG A 174 -21.18 -11.78 5.16
N SER A 175 -20.06 -12.50 5.05
CA SER A 175 -18.97 -12.47 6.04
C SER A 175 -18.15 -11.16 6.01
N ARG A 176 -18.22 -10.42 4.89
CA ARG A 176 -17.52 -9.15 4.65
C ARG A 176 -18.45 -7.99 4.32
N GLN A 177 -19.58 -8.27 3.67
CA GLN A 177 -20.59 -7.27 3.34
C GLN A 177 -21.80 -7.38 4.27
N PRO A 178 -21.94 -6.50 5.27
CA PRO A 178 -23.04 -6.58 6.22
C PRO A 178 -24.40 -6.36 5.52
N TRP A 179 -25.41 -7.11 5.95
CA TRP A 179 -26.82 -6.84 5.64
C TRP A 179 -27.57 -6.79 6.98
N SER A 180 -28.35 -5.73 7.21
CA SER A 180 -29.12 -5.50 8.44
C SER A 180 -30.07 -6.64 8.81
N GLU A 181 -30.51 -7.41 7.81
CA GLU A 181 -31.44 -8.53 7.96
C GLU A 181 -30.73 -9.89 8.12
N GLN A 182 -29.40 -9.95 8.03
CA GLN A 182 -28.65 -11.21 8.06
C GLN A 182 -27.53 -11.22 9.12
N LEU A 183 -27.74 -10.55 10.26
CA LEU A 183 -26.73 -10.38 11.31
C LEU A 183 -26.09 -11.71 11.74
N MET A 184 -26.91 -12.66 12.17
CA MET A 184 -26.43 -13.95 12.70
C MET A 184 -25.84 -14.86 11.62
N TYR A 185 -26.41 -14.83 10.40
CA TYR A 185 -25.87 -15.55 9.26
C TYR A 185 -24.47 -15.04 8.87
N GLY A 186 -24.31 -13.72 8.71
CA GLY A 186 -23.02 -13.09 8.42
C GLY A 186 -21.97 -13.40 9.50
N ALA A 187 -22.32 -13.21 10.76
CA ALA A 187 -21.46 -13.54 11.91
C ALA A 187 -21.02 -15.01 11.92
N GLY A 188 -21.95 -15.94 11.66
CA GLY A 188 -21.67 -17.38 11.55
C GLY A 188 -20.69 -17.72 10.42
N LYS A 189 -20.86 -17.09 9.25
CA LYS A 189 -19.95 -17.28 8.10
C LYS A 189 -18.56 -16.69 8.38
N SER A 190 -18.45 -15.51 8.99
CA SER A 190 -17.16 -14.93 9.44
C SER A 190 -16.46 -15.79 10.49
N ALA A 191 -17.21 -16.43 11.40
CA ALA A 191 -16.66 -17.38 12.36
C ALA A 191 -16.08 -18.62 11.66
N GLY A 192 -16.79 -19.17 10.66
CA GLY A 192 -16.31 -20.28 9.82
C GLY A 192 -14.97 -20.00 9.13
N GLU A 193 -14.77 -18.81 8.60
CA GLU A 193 -13.48 -18.38 8.04
C GLU A 193 -12.36 -18.36 9.08
N SER A 194 -12.68 -18.03 10.34
CA SER A 194 -11.74 -18.08 11.45
C SER A 194 -11.38 -19.50 11.85
N LEU A 195 -12.36 -20.41 11.88
CA LEU A 195 -12.13 -21.84 12.13
C LEU A 195 -11.15 -22.43 11.11
N CYS A 196 -11.29 -22.10 9.83
CA CYS A 196 -10.35 -22.55 8.79
C CYS A 196 -8.90 -22.08 9.04
N ARG A 197 -8.69 -20.84 9.51
CA ARG A 197 -7.34 -20.37 9.87
C ARG A 197 -6.74 -21.16 11.05
N THR A 198 -7.54 -21.45 12.07
CA THR A 198 -7.11 -22.27 13.22
C THR A 198 -6.81 -23.71 12.80
N TRP A 199 -7.67 -24.35 12.01
CA TRP A 199 -7.45 -25.71 11.48
C TRP A 199 -6.22 -25.79 10.57
N ALA A 200 -5.97 -24.77 9.76
CA ALA A 200 -4.78 -24.69 8.90
C ALA A 200 -3.48 -24.66 9.71
N GLN A 201 -3.47 -23.88 10.80
CA GLN A 201 -2.32 -23.80 11.71
C GLN A 201 -2.09 -25.12 12.45
N ALA A 202 -3.16 -25.73 12.97
CA ALA A 202 -3.10 -26.96 13.75
C ALA A 202 -2.70 -28.19 12.92
N PHE A 203 -3.37 -28.39 11.77
CA PHE A 203 -3.26 -29.63 10.99
C PHE A 203 -2.23 -29.59 9.86
N GLY A 204 -1.62 -28.42 9.58
CA GLY A 204 -0.59 -28.27 8.56
C GLY A 204 0.69 -29.09 8.82
N GLY A 205 0.89 -29.60 10.04
CA GLY A 205 2.01 -30.49 10.41
C GLY A 205 3.06 -29.88 11.33
N LYS A 206 2.83 -28.68 11.89
CA LYS A 206 3.69 -28.09 12.93
C LYS A 206 3.47 -28.68 14.32
N GLU A 207 2.24 -29.09 14.63
CA GLU A 207 1.88 -29.61 15.95
C GLU A 207 1.96 -31.14 15.98
N GLU A 208 2.85 -31.69 16.80
CA GLU A 208 3.09 -33.13 16.91
C GLU A 208 1.82 -33.94 17.25
N ARG A 209 0.92 -33.38 18.08
CA ARG A 209 -0.36 -33.98 18.45
C ARG A 209 -1.30 -34.26 17.25
N TYR A 210 -1.10 -33.56 16.13
CA TYR A 210 -1.85 -33.72 14.88
C TYR A 210 -1.00 -34.25 13.71
N SER A 211 0.16 -34.83 13.99
CA SER A 211 1.09 -35.39 12.99
C SER A 211 0.44 -36.39 12.02
N PHE A 212 -0.60 -37.13 12.43
CA PHE A 212 -1.36 -38.03 11.55
C PHE A 212 -2.12 -37.31 10.41
N MET A 213 -2.28 -35.99 10.51
CA MET A 213 -2.90 -35.11 9.51
C MET A 213 -1.88 -34.26 8.75
N ALA A 214 -0.57 -34.44 8.94
CA ALA A 214 0.45 -33.55 8.38
C ALA A 214 0.26 -33.25 6.88
N GLY A 215 0.45 -31.99 6.50
CA GLY A 215 0.17 -31.49 5.14
C GLY A 215 -1.33 -31.24 4.84
N THR A 216 -2.22 -31.37 5.82
CA THR A 216 -3.63 -31.00 5.65
C THR A 216 -3.78 -29.50 5.45
N THR A 217 -4.60 -29.10 4.47
CA THR A 217 -4.95 -27.70 4.26
C THR A 217 -6.40 -27.43 4.69
N ALA A 218 -6.64 -26.23 5.23
CA ALA A 218 -7.98 -25.79 5.60
C ALA A 218 -8.23 -24.38 5.04
N ASN A 219 -9.29 -24.20 4.25
CA ASN A 219 -9.62 -22.94 3.57
C ASN A 219 -11.11 -22.67 3.60
N ALA A 220 -11.50 -21.41 3.40
CA ALA A 220 -12.89 -21.06 3.14
C ALA A 220 -13.07 -20.57 1.69
N VAL A 221 -14.27 -20.75 1.14
CA VAL A 221 -14.68 -20.20 -0.16
C VAL A 221 -15.86 -19.26 0.07
N THR A 222 -15.71 -17.99 -0.28
CA THR A 222 -16.72 -16.95 -0.15
C THR A 222 -17.57 -16.91 -1.42
N VAL A 223 -18.80 -17.44 -1.34
CA VAL A 223 -19.75 -17.42 -2.46
C VAL A 223 -20.60 -16.15 -2.45
N GLY A 224 -20.81 -15.58 -3.64
CA GLY A 224 -21.78 -14.51 -3.87
C GLY A 224 -23.20 -15.07 -4.03
N LEU A 225 -24.06 -14.35 -4.75
CA LEU A 225 -25.42 -14.81 -5.01
C LEU A 225 -25.46 -15.88 -6.12
N THR A 226 -25.69 -17.13 -5.71
CA THR A 226 -25.71 -18.31 -6.59
C THR A 226 -27.13 -18.72 -6.96
N GLU A 227 -27.38 -19.02 -8.25
CA GLU A 227 -28.63 -19.56 -8.77
C GLU A 227 -28.81 -21.03 -8.32
N THR A 228 -29.27 -21.17 -7.09
CA THR A 228 -29.70 -22.46 -6.54
C THR A 228 -31.22 -22.56 -6.56
N GLU A 229 -31.76 -23.78 -6.50
CA GLU A 229 -33.19 -24.03 -6.30
C GLU A 229 -33.79 -23.17 -5.18
N ALA A 230 -33.05 -22.91 -4.10
CA ALA A 230 -33.52 -22.09 -2.99
C ALA A 230 -33.75 -20.62 -3.38
N VAL A 231 -32.90 -20.05 -4.26
CA VAL A 231 -33.03 -18.68 -4.76
C VAL A 231 -34.11 -18.60 -5.85
N VAL A 232 -34.12 -19.55 -6.79
CA VAL A 232 -35.12 -19.59 -7.88
C VAL A 232 -36.54 -19.78 -7.34
N ASN A 233 -36.71 -20.56 -6.26
CA ASN A 233 -38.01 -20.79 -5.63
C ASN A 233 -38.51 -19.62 -4.76
N CYS A 234 -37.76 -18.52 -4.60
CA CYS A 234 -38.27 -17.31 -3.94
C CYS A 234 -39.33 -16.56 -4.78
N GLY A 235 -39.54 -16.98 -6.04
CA GLY A 235 -40.52 -16.37 -6.95
C GLY A 235 -39.89 -15.29 -7.85
N SER A 236 -40.48 -15.08 -9.03
CA SER A 236 -39.90 -14.23 -10.07
C SER A 236 -39.69 -12.77 -9.65
N GLU A 237 -40.53 -12.24 -8.76
CA GLU A 237 -40.41 -10.88 -8.25
C GLU A 237 -39.19 -10.70 -7.32
N ALA A 238 -39.01 -11.60 -6.35
CA ALA A 238 -37.84 -11.60 -5.48
C ALA A 238 -36.54 -11.88 -6.25
N VAL A 239 -36.58 -12.79 -7.23
CA VAL A 239 -35.46 -13.04 -8.14
C VAL A 239 -35.10 -11.78 -8.92
N GLN A 240 -36.08 -11.04 -9.46
CA GLN A 240 -35.83 -9.77 -10.15
C GLN A 240 -35.25 -8.70 -9.22
N GLN A 241 -35.79 -8.54 -8.01
CA GLN A 241 -35.26 -7.62 -7.00
C GLN A 241 -33.79 -7.91 -6.69
N PHE A 242 -33.42 -9.18 -6.54
CA PHE A 242 -32.02 -9.56 -6.33
C PHE A 242 -31.12 -9.25 -7.54
N GLN A 243 -31.62 -9.37 -8.78
CA GLN A 243 -30.86 -8.96 -9.97
C GLN A 243 -30.63 -7.44 -9.96
N ASP A 244 -31.69 -6.67 -9.74
CA ASP A 244 -31.68 -5.21 -9.78
C ASP A 244 -30.81 -4.61 -8.65
N GLU A 245 -30.78 -5.25 -7.47
CA GLU A 245 -29.96 -4.83 -6.33
C GLU A 245 -28.48 -5.25 -6.47
N PHE A 246 -28.21 -6.53 -6.76
CA PHE A 246 -26.84 -7.06 -6.65
C PHE A 246 -26.03 -6.97 -7.94
N PHE A 247 -26.62 -7.17 -9.13
CA PHE A 247 -25.86 -7.19 -10.38
C PHE A 247 -25.12 -5.87 -10.67
N PRO A 248 -25.64 -4.66 -10.37
CA PRO A 248 -24.90 -3.42 -10.57
C PRO A 248 -23.61 -3.32 -9.73
N SER A 249 -23.54 -4.02 -8.60
CA SER A 249 -22.34 -4.07 -7.76
C SER A 249 -21.36 -5.18 -8.17
N GLN A 250 -21.83 -6.22 -8.89
CA GLN A 250 -21.03 -7.37 -9.27
C GLN A 250 -20.10 -7.06 -10.46
N SER A 251 -18.82 -7.41 -10.31
CA SER A 251 -17.84 -7.30 -11.42
C SER A 251 -18.14 -8.24 -12.60
N ILE A 252 -18.96 -9.27 -12.38
CA ILE A 252 -19.55 -10.13 -13.41
C ILE A 252 -21.06 -10.15 -13.12
N PRO A 253 -21.88 -9.33 -13.81
CA PRO A 253 -23.28 -9.10 -13.44
C PRO A 253 -24.19 -10.26 -13.87
N ARG A 254 -24.11 -11.37 -13.14
CA ARG A 254 -24.98 -12.55 -13.27
C ARG A 254 -25.02 -13.30 -11.94
N PHE A 255 -26.03 -14.14 -11.75
CA PHE A 255 -25.94 -15.17 -10.71
C PHE A 255 -24.73 -16.08 -10.96
N GLY A 256 -24.01 -16.39 -9.89
CA GLY A 256 -23.08 -17.52 -9.88
C GLY A 256 -23.85 -18.81 -10.13
N GLN A 257 -23.28 -19.77 -10.84
CA GLN A 257 -23.83 -21.11 -10.99
C GLN A 257 -23.23 -22.01 -9.90
N PRO A 258 -23.94 -23.05 -9.43
CA PRO A 258 -23.37 -24.02 -8.49
C PRO A 258 -22.03 -24.62 -8.95
N ASP A 259 -21.83 -24.75 -10.26
CA ASP A 259 -20.60 -25.25 -10.88
C ASP A 259 -19.41 -24.26 -10.81
N ASP A 260 -19.65 -22.94 -10.81
CA ASP A 260 -18.59 -21.93 -10.60
C ASP A 260 -17.91 -22.18 -9.23
N VAL A 261 -18.72 -22.40 -8.18
CA VAL A 261 -18.25 -22.75 -6.83
C VAL A 261 -17.54 -24.10 -6.83
N ALA A 262 -18.10 -25.08 -7.53
CA ALA A 262 -17.59 -26.44 -7.58
C ALA A 262 -16.18 -26.52 -8.19
N ASP A 263 -15.88 -25.70 -9.19
CA ASP A 263 -14.54 -25.63 -9.81
C ASP A 263 -13.49 -25.03 -8.87
N VAL A 264 -13.83 -23.97 -8.13
CA VAL A 264 -12.93 -23.38 -7.11
C VAL A 264 -12.65 -24.38 -6.00
N VAL A 265 -13.70 -25.02 -5.45
CA VAL A 265 -13.57 -26.05 -4.41
C VAL A 265 -12.80 -27.27 -4.93
N GLY A 266 -13.05 -27.66 -6.18
CA GLY A 266 -12.33 -28.72 -6.88
C GLY A 266 -10.84 -28.44 -7.01
N LEU A 267 -10.45 -27.21 -7.34
CA LEU A 267 -9.05 -26.78 -7.38
C LEU A 267 -8.39 -26.89 -6.00
N LEU A 268 -9.07 -26.40 -4.95
CA LEU A 268 -8.57 -26.46 -3.57
C LEU A 268 -8.42 -27.89 -3.05
N CYS A 269 -9.26 -28.82 -3.52
CA CYS A 269 -9.15 -30.23 -3.16
C CYS A 269 -7.94 -30.94 -3.81
N GLY A 270 -7.41 -30.43 -4.92
CA GLY A 270 -6.35 -31.05 -5.70
C GLY A 270 -4.95 -31.02 -5.06
N SER A 271 -3.98 -31.68 -5.73
CA SER A 271 -2.55 -31.60 -5.37
C SER A 271 -1.92 -30.25 -5.70
N ASP A 272 -2.50 -29.48 -6.62
CA ASP A 272 -1.99 -28.17 -7.02
C ASP A 272 -2.12 -27.15 -5.88
N ALA A 273 -3.22 -27.22 -5.13
CA ALA A 273 -3.50 -26.38 -3.96
C ALA A 273 -2.83 -26.85 -2.65
N ARG A 274 -1.86 -27.77 -2.69
CA ARG A 274 -1.18 -28.33 -1.49
C ARG A 274 -0.45 -27.30 -0.60
N TRP A 275 -0.30 -26.06 -1.06
CA TRP A 275 0.29 -24.95 -0.30
C TRP A 275 -0.68 -23.79 -0.05
N ILE A 276 -1.95 -23.94 -0.44
CA ILE A 276 -3.02 -22.98 -0.15
C ILE A 276 -3.71 -23.45 1.12
N THR A 277 -3.50 -22.75 2.24
CA THR A 277 -4.05 -23.10 3.56
C THR A 277 -4.20 -21.85 4.42
N GLY A 278 -5.26 -21.78 5.23
CA GLY A 278 -5.62 -20.61 6.03
C GLY A 278 -6.18 -19.45 5.19
N CYS A 279 -6.40 -19.67 3.89
CA CYS A 279 -6.89 -18.66 2.97
C CYS A 279 -8.42 -18.62 2.98
N VAL A 280 -8.96 -17.46 2.62
CA VAL A 280 -10.33 -17.36 2.13
C VAL A 280 -10.28 -16.97 0.66
N VAL A 281 -10.87 -17.78 -0.20
CA VAL A 281 -10.92 -17.57 -1.65
C VAL A 281 -12.24 -16.90 -1.99
N GLU A 282 -12.17 -15.80 -2.74
CA GLU A 282 -13.34 -15.03 -3.17
C GLU A 282 -13.70 -15.37 -4.62
N GLU A 283 -14.98 -15.65 -4.86
CA GLU A 283 -15.48 -16.05 -6.17
C GLU A 283 -16.14 -14.89 -6.94
N VAL A 284 -16.71 -13.93 -6.22
CA VAL A 284 -17.37 -12.74 -6.79
C VAL A 284 -16.87 -11.48 -6.09
N LEU A 285 -16.37 -10.53 -6.89
CA LEU A 285 -16.04 -9.17 -6.44
C LEU A 285 -17.28 -8.29 -6.60
N GLU A 286 -18.08 -8.24 -5.55
CA GLU A 286 -19.12 -7.21 -5.36
C GLU A 286 -18.46 -5.94 -4.84
N GLN A 287 -18.67 -4.82 -5.55
CA GLN A 287 -18.17 -3.51 -5.16
C GLN A 287 -18.90 -2.99 -3.92
N THR A 288 -18.36 -3.29 -2.74
CA THR A 288 -18.59 -2.43 -1.57
C THR A 288 -18.25 -1.00 -1.94
N SER A 289 -19.03 -0.04 -1.45
CA SER A 289 -18.63 1.38 -1.42
C SER A 289 -17.16 1.50 -0.97
N THR A 290 -16.41 2.32 -1.72
CA THR A 290 -14.96 2.17 -1.94
C THR A 290 -14.09 2.53 -0.74
N ASP A 291 -14.08 1.70 0.31
CA ASP A 291 -13.30 1.95 1.53
C ASP A 291 -12.51 0.75 2.12
N PHE A 292 -12.73 -0.52 1.74
CA PHE A 292 -12.01 -1.64 2.38
C PHE A 292 -11.52 -2.80 1.49
N ALA A 293 -12.29 -3.26 0.48
CA ALA A 293 -11.95 -4.50 -0.26
C ALA A 293 -10.73 -4.40 -1.19
N GLY A 294 -10.40 -3.22 -1.70
CA GLY A 294 -9.36 -3.02 -2.72
C GLY A 294 -7.93 -3.44 -2.31
N ASN A 295 -7.64 -3.50 -1.00
CA ASN A 295 -6.32 -3.85 -0.49
C ASN A 295 -6.07 -5.36 -0.37
N LEU A 296 -7.10 -6.21 -0.38
CA LEU A 296 -6.94 -7.66 -0.15
C LEU A 296 -6.73 -8.45 -1.46
N ILE A 297 -7.44 -8.07 -2.52
CA ILE A 297 -7.47 -8.82 -3.79
C ILE A 297 -6.14 -8.70 -4.56
N LEU A 298 -5.44 -7.57 -4.42
CA LEU A 298 -4.08 -7.38 -4.92
C LEU A 298 -3.05 -8.33 -4.28
N PHE A 299 -3.28 -8.76 -3.03
CA PHE A 299 -2.37 -9.68 -2.32
C PHE A 299 -2.44 -11.11 -2.86
N SER A 300 -3.64 -11.59 -3.20
CA SER A 300 -3.83 -12.95 -3.74
C SER A 300 -3.44 -13.07 -5.23
N LEU A 301 -3.70 -12.04 -6.04
CA LEU A 301 -3.24 -12.01 -7.44
C LEU A 301 -1.71 -12.00 -7.55
N ALA A 302 -1.01 -11.30 -6.65
CA ALA A 302 0.46 -11.28 -6.61
C ALA A 302 1.07 -12.68 -6.35
N GLN A 303 0.40 -13.56 -5.60
CA GLN A 303 0.87 -14.93 -5.38
C GLN A 303 0.59 -15.86 -6.59
N LEU A 304 -0.56 -15.72 -7.26
CA LEU A 304 -0.88 -16.51 -8.46
C LEU A 304 0.03 -16.18 -9.65
N ILE A 305 0.47 -14.92 -9.79
CA ILE A 305 1.40 -14.49 -10.84
C ILE A 305 2.79 -15.15 -10.68
N LYS A 306 3.23 -15.50 -9.46
CA LYS A 306 4.50 -16.19 -9.22
C LYS A 306 4.54 -17.65 -9.73
N ILE A 307 3.41 -18.24 -10.13
CA ILE A 307 3.32 -19.67 -10.53
C ILE A 307 3.25 -19.87 -12.06
N SER A 308 2.86 -18.86 -12.84
CA SER A 308 2.71 -18.96 -14.30
C SER A 308 3.98 -18.59 -15.07
N LYS A 309 4.76 -19.59 -15.54
CA LYS A 309 5.85 -19.39 -16.52
C LYS A 309 5.35 -19.29 -17.98
N ARG A 310 4.33 -18.46 -18.26
CA ARG A 310 3.96 -18.03 -19.63
C ARG A 310 3.43 -16.59 -19.64
N PRO A 311 3.80 -15.78 -20.65
CA PRO A 311 3.30 -14.42 -20.77
C PRO A 311 1.87 -14.41 -21.35
N LEU A 312 0.86 -14.12 -20.53
CA LEU A 312 -0.46 -13.71 -21.02
C LEU A 312 -0.60 -12.19 -20.92
N LYS A 313 -0.97 -11.56 -22.04
CA LYS A 313 -1.38 -10.16 -22.09
C LYS A 313 -2.83 -10.04 -21.58
N VAL A 314 -3.03 -9.35 -20.46
CA VAL A 314 -4.31 -8.82 -19.97
C VAL A 314 -3.94 -7.47 -19.35
N LEU A 315 -4.35 -6.28 -19.81
CA LEU A 315 -5.45 -5.85 -20.68
C LEU A 315 -6.84 -5.95 -20.03
N LEU A 316 -7.05 -5.13 -19.00
CA LEU A 316 -8.27 -4.36 -18.73
C LEU A 316 -7.95 -3.26 -17.67
N ILE A 317 -8.44 -2.03 -17.89
CA ILE A 317 -8.06 -0.73 -17.27
C ILE A 317 -6.96 0.02 -18.04
N SER A 318 -7.18 0.21 -19.35
CA SER A 318 -6.33 1.06 -20.20
C SER A 318 -7.02 1.64 -21.45
N SER A 319 -8.29 1.30 -21.73
CA SER A 319 -8.99 1.81 -22.92
C SER A 319 -9.20 3.33 -22.91
N ALA A 320 -9.52 3.92 -21.76
CA ALA A 320 -9.70 5.37 -21.62
C ALA A 320 -8.40 6.16 -21.88
N ILE A 321 -7.26 5.67 -21.35
CA ILE A 321 -5.96 6.34 -21.46
C ILE A 321 -5.37 6.15 -22.88
N VAL A 322 -5.49 4.95 -23.45
CA VAL A 322 -4.98 4.68 -24.80
C VAL A 322 -5.81 5.40 -25.88
N GLN A 323 -7.13 5.54 -25.73
CA GLN A 323 -7.92 6.34 -26.69
C GLN A 323 -7.54 7.83 -26.65
N ALA A 324 -7.23 8.40 -25.49
CA ALA A 324 -6.71 9.77 -25.38
C ALA A 324 -5.35 9.93 -26.08
N GLN A 325 -4.42 8.97 -25.91
CA GLN A 325 -3.10 9.01 -26.56
C GLN A 325 -3.15 8.77 -28.08
N VAL A 326 -4.05 7.92 -28.58
CA VAL A 326 -4.23 7.70 -30.03
C VAL A 326 -4.92 8.90 -30.69
N ALA A 327 -5.86 9.56 -30.02
CA ALA A 327 -6.46 10.81 -30.51
C ALA A 327 -5.45 11.96 -30.58
N TYR A 328 -4.52 12.05 -29.62
CA TYR A 328 -3.46 13.06 -29.61
C TYR A 328 -2.41 12.81 -30.72
N LYS A 329 -1.92 11.58 -30.89
CA LYS A 329 -0.94 11.23 -31.94
C LYS A 329 -1.45 11.41 -33.37
N ARG A 330 -2.76 11.41 -33.62
CA ARG A 330 -3.34 11.68 -34.95
C ARG A 330 -3.50 13.17 -35.30
N ARG A 331 -3.26 14.10 -34.37
CA ARG A 331 -3.39 15.55 -34.63
C ARG A 331 -2.08 16.30 -34.88
N ASN A 332 -0.95 15.80 -34.36
CA ASN A 332 0.35 16.51 -34.38
C ASN A 332 1.49 15.66 -34.98
N GLY A 333 1.35 15.24 -36.24
CA GLY A 333 2.46 14.67 -37.03
C GLY A 333 2.93 15.68 -38.09
N PRO A 334 4.24 15.96 -38.24
CA PRO A 334 4.74 16.88 -39.25
C PRO A 334 4.71 16.24 -40.65
N ALA A 335 4.48 17.06 -41.68
CA ALA A 335 4.62 16.66 -43.08
C ALA A 335 6.05 16.90 -43.59
N ARG A 336 6.55 15.95 -44.40
CA ARG A 336 7.61 16.03 -45.43
C ARG A 336 7.71 14.64 -46.06
N GLU A 337 7.30 14.46 -47.32
CA GLU A 337 8.01 14.79 -48.57
C GLU A 337 9.18 13.83 -48.86
N ASP A 338 9.07 13.16 -50.00
CA ASP A 338 9.98 12.13 -50.51
C ASP A 338 11.31 12.71 -50.99
N LEU A 339 12.35 11.86 -51.00
CA LEU A 339 13.33 11.73 -52.10
C LEU A 339 14.15 10.43 -51.91
N SER A 340 14.80 9.97 -52.99
CA SER A 340 15.12 8.55 -53.26
C SER A 340 16.62 8.17 -53.19
N SER A 341 16.91 6.86 -53.40
CA SER A 341 18.20 6.24 -53.80
C SER A 341 19.37 6.26 -52.78
N ASP A 342 20.25 5.25 -52.64
CA ASP A 342 20.30 3.90 -53.27
C ASP A 342 21.20 2.91 -52.46
N GLU A 343 20.97 1.61 -52.72
CA GLU A 343 21.86 0.41 -52.70
C GLU A 343 22.91 0.07 -51.59
N ALA A 344 22.86 -1.24 -51.24
CA ALA A 344 23.96 -2.21 -51.03
C ALA A 344 24.67 -2.40 -49.66
N ALA A 345 25.07 -3.66 -49.44
CA ALA A 345 25.78 -4.24 -48.28
C ALA A 345 26.99 -5.09 -48.81
N PRO A 346 27.62 -6.07 -48.11
CA PRO A 346 27.68 -6.43 -46.68
C PRO A 346 29.11 -6.82 -46.14
N ALA A 347 29.19 -7.17 -44.84
CA ALA A 347 30.03 -8.21 -44.19
C ALA A 347 31.59 -8.26 -44.30
N SER A 348 32.26 -8.54 -43.16
CA SER A 348 33.05 -9.78 -42.95
C SER A 348 33.67 -9.90 -41.54
N GLU A 349 34.03 -11.12 -41.14
CA GLU A 349 34.48 -11.55 -39.80
C GLU A 349 36.02 -11.55 -39.63
N GLY A 350 36.52 -11.73 -38.39
CA GLY A 350 37.94 -11.98 -38.10
C GLY A 350 38.19 -12.47 -36.67
N HIS A 351 39.01 -13.52 -36.49
CA HIS A 351 39.01 -14.41 -35.30
C HIS A 351 40.45 -14.72 -34.76
N ILE A 352 40.56 -15.13 -33.48
CA ILE A 352 41.58 -16.08 -32.90
C ILE A 352 42.99 -15.58 -32.43
N LEU A 353 43.12 -15.43 -31.08
CA LEU A 353 43.91 -16.22 -30.08
C LEU A 353 45.46 -16.44 -30.07
N GLN A 354 45.98 -16.64 -28.83
CA GLN A 354 47.25 -17.28 -28.34
C GLN A 354 48.59 -16.50 -28.48
N ASP A 355 49.66 -16.63 -27.65
CA ASP A 355 49.98 -17.32 -26.35
C ASP A 355 51.20 -16.55 -25.68
N ALA A 356 51.29 -16.28 -24.37
CA ALA A 356 51.84 -17.05 -23.22
C ALA A 356 53.36 -16.91 -22.83
N LEU A 357 53.61 -16.65 -21.53
CA LEU A 357 54.81 -16.87 -20.67
C LEU A 357 56.03 -15.89 -20.61
N GLY A 358 56.38 -15.46 -19.37
CA GLY A 358 57.65 -14.79 -19.00
C GLY A 358 57.69 -14.17 -17.58
N LEU A 359 58.84 -14.18 -16.90
CA LEU A 359 59.07 -13.70 -15.50
C LEU A 359 60.02 -12.46 -15.50
N SER A 360 60.21 -11.62 -14.46
CA SER A 360 59.94 -11.65 -13.00
C SER A 360 59.87 -10.20 -12.42
N PRO A 361 59.67 -9.95 -11.10
CA PRO A 361 59.38 -8.60 -10.52
C PRO A 361 60.62 -7.94 -9.85
N PRO A 362 60.52 -6.80 -9.08
CA PRO A 362 59.42 -5.85 -8.89
C PRO A 362 59.80 -4.35 -9.10
N VAL A 363 58.82 -3.50 -9.45
CA VAL A 363 58.85 -2.05 -9.12
C VAL A 363 57.47 -1.62 -8.68
N ALA A 364 57.36 -1.06 -7.47
CA ALA A 364 56.13 -0.47 -6.96
C ALA A 364 56.08 1.03 -7.31
N THR A 365 55.03 1.49 -7.98
CA THR A 365 54.36 2.80 -7.76
C THR A 365 53.12 2.95 -8.64
N ALA A 366 52.11 3.67 -8.13
CA ALA A 366 51.02 4.32 -8.88
C ALA A 366 50.19 3.47 -9.89
N ASN A 367 49.42 2.47 -9.43
CA ASN A 367 48.35 1.88 -10.28
C ASN A 367 47.14 1.23 -9.58
N GLN A 368 46.98 1.34 -8.25
CA GLN A 368 45.90 0.67 -7.50
C GLN A 368 44.55 1.42 -7.49
N THR A 369 44.52 2.71 -7.83
CA THR A 369 43.27 3.49 -7.97
C THR A 369 42.57 3.24 -9.32
N SER A 370 43.35 3.13 -10.40
CA SER A 370 42.88 2.87 -11.77
C SER A 370 42.12 1.53 -11.92
N THR A 371 42.51 0.51 -11.15
CA THR A 371 42.04 -0.88 -11.32
C THR A 371 40.69 -1.20 -10.68
N LYS A 372 40.23 -0.45 -9.67
CA LYS A 372 38.89 -0.64 -9.06
C LYS A 372 37.82 0.24 -9.69
N VAL A 373 38.18 1.46 -10.05
CA VAL A 373 37.33 2.39 -10.80
C VAL A 373 36.91 1.78 -12.15
N SER A 374 37.77 0.94 -12.75
CA SER A 374 37.45 0.12 -13.94
C SER A 374 36.68 -1.20 -13.65
N GLN A 375 36.50 -1.62 -12.39
CA GLN A 375 35.58 -2.71 -12.03
C GLN A 375 34.16 -2.17 -11.79
N ILE A 376 34.01 -1.04 -11.10
CA ILE A 376 32.72 -0.35 -10.93
C ILE A 376 32.16 0.05 -12.31
N ALA A 377 33.00 0.57 -13.20
CA ALA A 377 32.64 0.88 -14.59
C ALA A 377 32.34 -0.35 -15.48
N ARG A 378 32.52 -1.59 -15.00
CA ARG A 378 32.06 -2.81 -15.70
C ARG A 378 30.65 -3.23 -15.32
N GLN A 379 30.12 -2.70 -14.22
CA GLN A 379 28.71 -2.89 -13.84
C GLN A 379 27.85 -1.65 -14.08
N ILE A 380 28.41 -0.45 -14.24
CA ILE A 380 27.68 0.81 -14.37
C ILE A 380 27.89 1.41 -15.76
N VAL A 381 26.84 2.01 -16.33
CA VAL A 381 26.79 2.63 -17.69
C VAL A 381 27.67 3.89 -17.80
N PHE A 382 28.23 4.38 -16.69
CA PHE A 382 28.98 5.62 -16.61
C PHE A 382 30.50 5.36 -16.57
N THR A 383 31.24 6.16 -17.35
CA THR A 383 32.70 6.24 -17.22
C THR A 383 33.11 6.83 -15.86
N PRO A 384 34.36 6.58 -15.41
CA PRO A 384 34.89 7.12 -14.15
C PRO A 384 34.65 8.62 -13.91
N GLY A 385 34.92 9.46 -14.92
CA GLY A 385 34.72 10.90 -14.81
C GLY A 385 33.25 11.32 -14.77
N GLN A 386 32.37 10.60 -15.48
CA GLN A 386 30.92 10.82 -15.41
C GLN A 386 30.38 10.43 -14.03
N ALA A 387 30.90 9.37 -13.41
CA ALA A 387 30.51 8.97 -12.05
C ALA A 387 30.92 10.02 -11.01
N GLU A 388 32.16 10.54 -11.06
CA GLU A 388 32.59 11.59 -10.12
C GLU A 388 31.80 12.89 -10.32
N TYR A 389 31.55 13.30 -11.58
CA TYR A 389 30.70 14.45 -11.90
C TYR A 389 29.26 14.30 -11.37
N LEU A 390 28.64 13.13 -11.52
CA LEU A 390 27.29 12.86 -11.01
C LEU A 390 27.25 12.82 -9.47
N LEU A 391 28.32 12.36 -8.80
CA LEU A 391 28.41 12.43 -7.34
C LEU A 391 28.57 13.88 -6.85
N GLU A 392 29.42 14.70 -7.48
CA GLU A 392 29.51 16.12 -7.14
C GLU A 392 28.18 16.84 -7.41
N SER A 393 27.53 16.56 -8.55
CA SER A 393 26.19 17.08 -8.88
C SER A 393 25.14 16.69 -7.84
N TYR A 394 25.17 15.48 -7.30
CA TYR A 394 24.26 15.09 -6.20
C TYR A 394 24.45 15.99 -4.98
N PHE A 395 25.70 16.25 -4.59
CA PHE A 395 26.00 17.10 -3.42
C PHE A 395 25.73 18.58 -3.63
N ASP A 396 25.86 19.08 -4.86
CA ASP A 396 25.69 20.51 -5.16
C ASP A 396 24.25 20.88 -5.55
N ILE A 397 23.42 19.88 -5.92
CA ILE A 397 22.09 20.11 -6.53
C ILE A 397 20.96 19.38 -5.80
N LEU A 398 21.19 18.20 -5.20
CA LEU A 398 20.13 17.35 -4.63
C LEU A 398 20.21 17.17 -3.10
N GLN A 399 21.41 17.26 -2.52
CA GLN A 399 21.64 16.97 -1.12
C GLN A 399 20.89 17.90 -0.15
N ASP A 400 20.62 19.16 -0.53
CA ASP A 400 19.88 20.09 0.33
C ASP A 400 18.40 19.71 0.47
N ALA A 401 17.81 19.07 -0.56
CA ALA A 401 16.47 18.48 -0.46
C ALA A 401 16.47 17.29 0.52
N ASN A 402 17.59 16.56 0.62
CA ASN A 402 17.69 15.33 1.39
C ASN A 402 19.09 15.12 2.05
N PRO A 403 19.40 15.79 3.17
CA PRO A 403 20.75 15.84 3.75
C PRO A 403 21.13 14.58 4.56
N VAL A 404 21.25 13.44 3.88
CA VAL A 404 21.54 12.11 4.46
C VAL A 404 23.04 11.74 4.56
N PHE A 405 23.91 12.71 4.27
CA PHE A 405 25.37 12.57 4.26
C PHE A 405 26.06 13.84 4.76
N SER A 406 27.21 13.70 5.41
CA SER A 406 28.23 14.76 5.36
C SER A 406 29.01 14.67 4.05
N LYS A 407 29.10 15.78 3.28
CA LYS A 407 29.80 15.82 1.98
C LYS A 407 31.26 15.38 2.13
N GLU A 408 31.96 15.94 3.11
CA GLU A 408 33.37 15.66 3.37
C GLU A 408 33.60 14.19 3.76
N LEU A 409 32.78 13.67 4.68
CA LEU A 409 32.90 12.29 5.15
C LEU A 409 32.53 11.27 4.06
N PHE A 410 31.51 11.56 3.25
CA PHE A 410 31.15 10.74 2.09
C PHE A 410 32.27 10.68 1.07
N PHE A 411 32.84 11.82 0.64
CA PHE A 411 33.93 11.80 -0.34
C PHE A 411 35.21 11.14 0.22
N HIS A 412 35.48 11.27 1.52
CA HIS A 412 36.55 10.53 2.19
C HIS A 412 36.30 9.01 2.14
N ARG A 413 35.09 8.54 2.50
CA ARG A 413 34.69 7.13 2.46
C ARG A 413 34.67 6.56 1.04
N TYR A 414 34.21 7.35 0.06
CA TYR A 414 34.20 6.98 -1.35
C TYR A 414 35.63 6.79 -1.89
N ARG A 415 36.51 7.78 -1.68
CA ARG A 415 37.92 7.71 -2.12
C ARG A 415 38.71 6.59 -1.42
N SER A 416 38.35 6.23 -0.18
CA SER A 416 38.93 5.10 0.55
C SER A 416 38.25 3.75 0.28
N SER A 417 37.29 3.67 -0.66
CA SER A 417 36.53 2.44 -0.99
C SER A 417 35.78 1.82 0.19
N GLN A 418 35.26 2.65 1.10
CA GLN A 418 34.48 2.25 2.27
C GLN A 418 32.96 2.32 2.03
N CYS A 419 32.49 3.04 1.01
CA CYS A 419 31.07 3.09 0.64
C CYS A 419 30.61 1.81 -0.09
N SER A 420 29.37 1.40 0.13
CA SER A 420 28.74 0.29 -0.60
C SER A 420 28.58 0.61 -2.10
N GLU A 421 29.03 -0.27 -3.00
CA GLU A 421 28.88 -0.12 -4.46
C GLU A 421 27.40 0.05 -4.87
N ASP A 422 26.51 -0.66 -4.17
CA ASP A 422 25.06 -0.61 -4.33
C ASP A 422 24.45 0.77 -4.01
N LEU A 423 24.98 1.44 -2.99
CA LEU A 423 24.59 2.80 -2.61
C LEU A 423 25.08 3.80 -3.67
N ILE A 424 26.36 3.70 -4.07
CA ILE A 424 26.94 4.57 -5.11
C ILE A 424 26.16 4.43 -6.42
N SER A 425 25.89 3.21 -6.88
CA SER A 425 25.09 2.97 -8.09
C SER A 425 23.69 3.56 -7.97
N THR A 426 23.06 3.55 -6.79
CA THR A 426 21.73 4.12 -6.57
C THR A 426 21.75 5.65 -6.67
N ILE A 427 22.74 6.31 -6.04
CA ILE A 427 22.93 7.77 -6.10
C ILE A 427 23.17 8.22 -7.55
N LEU A 428 24.06 7.53 -8.27
CA LEU A 428 24.41 7.86 -9.66
C LEU A 428 23.20 7.83 -10.59
N ILE A 429 22.42 6.74 -10.55
CA ILE A 429 21.28 6.54 -11.45
C ILE A 429 20.15 7.53 -11.15
N ILE A 430 19.83 7.77 -9.87
CA ILE A 430 18.82 8.76 -9.48
C ILE A 430 19.26 10.17 -9.87
N THR A 431 20.52 10.54 -9.63
CA THR A 431 21.04 11.86 -10.00
C THR A 431 21.00 12.07 -11.50
N ALA A 432 21.47 11.09 -12.28
CA ALA A 432 21.42 11.16 -13.74
C ALA A 432 19.98 11.31 -14.27
N LYS A 433 19.01 10.59 -13.68
CA LYS A 433 17.60 10.70 -14.07
C LYS A 433 16.99 12.06 -13.73
N LEU A 434 17.36 12.66 -12.60
CA LEU A 434 16.85 13.96 -12.14
C LEU A 434 17.51 15.16 -12.85
N THR A 435 18.80 15.06 -13.19
CA THR A 435 19.50 16.10 -13.97
C THR A 435 19.28 15.98 -15.47
N GLY A 436 18.68 14.89 -15.94
CA GLY A 436 18.51 14.60 -17.37
C GLY A 436 19.80 14.19 -18.07
N PHE A 437 20.81 13.74 -17.32
CA PHE A 437 22.11 13.33 -17.85
C PHE A 437 21.98 12.06 -18.70
N THR A 438 22.39 12.17 -19.97
CA THR A 438 22.48 11.04 -20.91
C THR A 438 23.94 10.59 -21.05
N ALA A 439 24.21 9.31 -20.80
CA ALA A 439 25.56 8.75 -20.93
C ALA A 439 26.00 8.62 -22.40
N ASN A 440 25.06 8.22 -23.27
CA ASN A 440 25.16 8.08 -24.74
C ASN A 440 23.77 8.35 -25.37
N GLU A 441 23.70 8.50 -26.70
CA GLU A 441 22.47 8.91 -27.41
C GLU A 441 21.33 7.86 -27.41
N ASP A 442 21.63 6.57 -27.18
CA ASP A 442 20.64 5.46 -27.17
C ASP A 442 20.18 5.01 -25.75
N ASP A 443 20.72 5.60 -24.67
CA ASP A 443 20.65 5.04 -23.31
C ASP A 443 19.40 5.28 -22.40
N PRO A 444 18.37 6.11 -22.70
CA PRO A 444 17.29 6.39 -21.73
C PRO A 444 16.55 5.15 -21.22
N ILE A 445 16.33 4.17 -22.10
CA ILE A 445 15.61 2.91 -21.82
C ILE A 445 16.42 2.01 -20.86
N SER A 446 17.74 2.10 -20.91
CA SER A 446 18.69 1.38 -20.04
C SER A 446 18.58 1.84 -18.59
N LEU A 447 18.55 3.16 -18.38
CA LEU A 447 18.42 3.77 -17.05
C LEU A 447 17.08 3.46 -16.38
N ASP A 448 15.98 3.56 -17.12
CA ASP A 448 14.63 3.26 -16.59
C ASP A 448 14.48 1.78 -16.24
N THR A 449 14.94 0.86 -17.10
CA THR A 449 14.96 -0.58 -16.81
C THR A 449 15.75 -0.89 -15.53
N ARG A 450 16.83 -0.15 -15.27
CA ARG A 450 17.66 -0.35 -14.08
C ARG A 450 17.08 0.30 -12.82
N LEU A 451 16.41 1.45 -12.93
CA LEU A 451 15.62 2.02 -11.84
C LEU A 451 14.51 1.05 -11.42
N ASP A 452 13.80 0.47 -12.38
CA ASP A 452 12.76 -0.54 -12.13
C ASP A 452 13.35 -1.78 -11.43
N GLN A 453 14.54 -2.24 -11.84
CA GLN A 453 15.24 -3.34 -11.13
C GLN A 453 15.61 -2.98 -9.69
N ILE A 454 16.12 -1.78 -9.44
CA ILE A 454 16.50 -1.35 -8.08
C ILE A 454 15.25 -1.16 -7.21
N LEU A 455 14.19 -0.54 -7.73
CA LEU A 455 12.93 -0.35 -7.02
C LEU A 455 12.19 -1.68 -6.76
N SER A 456 12.23 -2.63 -7.69
CA SER A 456 11.63 -3.97 -7.53
C SER A 456 12.47 -4.95 -6.71
N SER A 457 13.74 -4.65 -6.41
CA SER A 457 14.61 -5.52 -5.62
C SER A 457 14.08 -5.75 -4.19
N SER A 458 14.00 -7.01 -3.77
CA SER A 458 13.37 -7.47 -2.52
C SER A 458 14.22 -7.24 -1.25
N ILE A 459 15.21 -6.35 -1.29
CA ILE A 459 16.17 -6.12 -0.18
C ILE A 459 15.44 -5.73 1.13
N LEU A 460 14.24 -5.15 1.04
CA LEU A 460 13.40 -4.82 2.19
C LEU A 460 12.56 -5.98 2.77
N GLU A 461 12.52 -7.15 2.12
CA GLU A 461 11.76 -8.33 2.57
C GLU A 461 12.66 -9.39 3.22
N ASP A 462 13.83 -9.65 2.64
CA ASP A 462 14.72 -10.74 3.07
C ASP A 462 15.60 -10.35 4.30
N ASP A 463 16.07 -9.10 4.38
CA ASP A 463 16.98 -8.63 5.46
C ASP A 463 16.29 -8.41 6.83
N LEU A 464 14.98 -8.69 6.94
CA LEU A 464 14.26 -8.64 8.22
C LEU A 464 14.57 -9.87 9.11
N ILE A 465 15.49 -10.76 8.75
CA ILE A 465 15.85 -11.97 9.48
C ILE A 465 17.36 -12.04 9.73
N GLY A 466 17.82 -11.57 10.89
CA GLY A 466 19.17 -11.90 11.42
C GLY A 466 19.98 -10.70 11.89
N ASP A 467 20.43 -9.86 10.96
CA ASP A 467 21.59 -8.98 11.18
C ASP A 467 21.26 -7.49 11.34
N LEU A 468 22.20 -6.73 11.90
CA LEU A 468 22.19 -5.27 11.96
C LEU A 468 22.44 -4.68 10.56
N LEU A 469 21.44 -3.99 10.00
CA LEU A 469 21.60 -3.24 8.74
C LEU A 469 22.70 -2.18 8.86
N SER A 470 23.57 -2.14 7.86
CA SER A 470 24.59 -1.10 7.76
C SER A 470 23.98 0.27 7.42
N LEU A 471 24.69 1.34 7.80
CA LEU A 471 24.33 2.73 7.53
C LEU A 471 24.07 2.96 6.02
N ASP A 472 24.89 2.36 5.15
CA ASP A 472 24.76 2.50 3.70
C ASP A 472 23.56 1.74 3.11
N GLN A 473 23.19 0.57 3.65
CA GLN A 473 21.95 -0.12 3.27
C GLN A 473 20.72 0.71 3.65
N PHE A 474 20.70 1.29 4.86
CA PHE A 474 19.59 2.14 5.29
C PHE A 474 19.49 3.42 4.44
N ARG A 475 20.61 4.06 4.10
CA ARG A 475 20.67 5.19 3.17
C ARG A 475 20.07 4.85 1.81
N LYS A 476 20.47 3.71 1.23
CA LYS A 476 19.94 3.23 -0.06
C LYS A 476 18.42 3.09 0.02
N ALA A 477 17.91 2.42 1.06
CA ALA A 477 16.48 2.24 1.27
C ALA A 477 15.74 3.58 1.46
N PHE A 478 16.32 4.52 2.19
CA PHE A 478 15.75 5.86 2.39
C PHE A 478 15.69 6.66 1.09
N ILE A 479 16.80 6.74 0.34
CA ILE A 479 16.89 7.47 -0.93
C ILE A 479 15.88 6.93 -1.94
N LEU A 480 15.69 5.59 -1.99
CA LEU A 480 14.67 4.97 -2.82
C LEU A 480 13.24 5.31 -2.38
N ALA A 481 12.96 5.36 -1.06
CA ALA A 481 11.66 5.80 -0.55
C ALA A 481 11.35 7.27 -0.88
N PHE A 482 12.34 8.16 -0.72
CA PHE A 482 12.23 9.57 -1.11
C PHE A 482 12.00 9.73 -2.61
N TYR A 483 12.74 9.01 -3.45
CA TYR A 483 12.60 9.08 -4.91
C TYR A 483 11.27 8.52 -5.39
N GLU A 484 10.86 7.34 -4.91
CA GLU A 484 9.61 6.70 -5.30
C GLU A 484 8.38 7.53 -4.87
N PHE A 485 8.41 8.16 -3.70
CA PHE A 485 7.34 9.07 -3.27
C PHE A 485 7.18 10.30 -4.18
N HIS A 486 8.28 10.87 -4.68
CA HIS A 486 8.23 12.08 -5.51
C HIS A 486 8.07 11.83 -7.02
N GLN A 487 8.49 10.67 -7.53
CA GLN A 487 8.35 10.31 -8.95
C GLN A 487 7.19 9.33 -9.23
N PHE A 488 6.81 8.48 -8.28
CA PHE A 488 5.76 7.48 -8.43
C PHE A 488 4.78 7.52 -7.23
N PRO A 489 4.20 8.70 -6.90
CA PRO A 489 3.29 8.84 -5.76
C PRO A 489 2.09 7.91 -5.89
N GLY A 490 1.84 7.12 -4.85
CA GLY A 490 0.80 6.12 -4.82
C GLY A 490 1.04 5.10 -3.71
N HIS A 491 0.23 4.03 -3.70
CA HIS A 491 0.22 3.05 -2.62
C HIS A 491 1.60 2.39 -2.38
N GLN A 492 2.35 2.07 -3.44
CA GLN A 492 3.67 1.44 -3.30
C GLN A 492 4.70 2.35 -2.61
N ALA A 493 4.75 3.63 -2.97
CA ALA A 493 5.61 4.61 -2.33
C ALA A 493 5.29 4.77 -0.83
N TRP A 494 4.00 4.85 -0.49
CA TRP A 494 3.56 4.91 0.91
C TRP A 494 3.94 3.63 1.69
N LEU A 495 3.77 2.45 1.09
CA LEU A 495 4.25 1.19 1.67
C LEU A 495 5.78 1.14 1.82
N ARG A 496 6.57 1.76 0.91
CA ARG A 496 8.03 1.83 1.04
C ARG A 496 8.45 2.77 2.16
N VAL A 497 7.87 3.97 2.24
CA VAL A 497 8.09 4.90 3.36
C VAL A 497 7.80 4.20 4.69
N GLY A 498 6.63 3.55 4.80
CA GLY A 498 6.28 2.82 6.02
C GLY A 498 7.15 1.60 6.34
N ARG A 499 7.74 0.93 5.33
CA ARG A 499 8.77 -0.10 5.55
C ARG A 499 10.05 0.51 6.14
N VAL A 500 10.52 1.63 5.59
CA VAL A 500 11.71 2.34 6.11
C VAL A 500 11.46 2.88 7.53
N THR A 501 10.26 3.41 7.83
CA THR A 501 9.92 3.85 9.20
C THR A 501 9.94 2.70 10.21
N ARG A 502 9.35 1.54 9.88
CA ARG A 502 9.41 0.36 10.76
C ARG A 502 10.84 -0.19 10.92
N MET A 503 11.65 -0.12 9.86
CA MET A 503 13.07 -0.46 9.92
C MET A 503 13.85 0.45 10.88
N ALA A 504 13.60 1.76 10.84
CA ALA A 504 14.22 2.73 11.77
C ALA A 504 13.92 2.41 13.25
N TYR A 505 12.65 2.10 13.56
CA TYR A 505 12.25 1.67 14.92
C TYR A 505 12.88 0.35 15.35
N ARG A 506 13.06 -0.61 14.43
CA ARG A 506 13.73 -1.88 14.73
C ARG A 506 15.22 -1.70 15.01
N ILE A 507 15.87 -0.78 14.29
CA ILE A 507 17.28 -0.41 14.48
C ILE A 507 17.47 0.40 15.77
N GLY A 508 16.44 1.13 16.23
CA GLY A 508 16.46 1.97 17.44
C GLY A 508 16.74 3.45 17.16
N LEU A 509 16.53 3.92 15.91
CA LEU A 509 16.82 5.30 15.52
C LEU A 509 15.97 6.36 16.24
N ASP A 510 14.88 5.94 16.87
CA ASP A 510 14.02 6.73 17.75
C ASP A 510 14.69 7.12 19.09
N ARG A 511 15.80 6.47 19.46
CA ARG A 511 16.45 6.59 20.78
C ARG A 511 17.99 6.60 20.72
N LEU A 512 18.56 7.26 19.70
CA LEU A 512 20.00 7.24 19.37
C LEU A 512 20.92 7.68 20.51
N ASP A 513 20.52 8.68 21.31
CA ASP A 513 21.31 9.18 22.44
C ASP A 513 21.55 8.13 23.53
N HIS A 514 20.63 7.17 23.65
CA HIS A 514 20.68 6.08 24.63
C HIS A 514 20.98 4.72 23.98
N ILE A 515 21.27 4.67 22.67
CA ILE A 515 21.31 3.41 21.93
C ILE A 515 22.46 2.49 22.38
N ARG A 516 23.62 3.06 22.75
CA ARG A 516 24.78 2.32 23.27
C ARG A 516 24.56 1.70 24.66
N THR A 517 23.66 2.28 25.47
CA THR A 517 23.33 1.71 26.79
C THR A 517 22.24 0.64 26.68
N LEU A 518 21.39 0.72 25.65
CA LEU A 518 20.33 -0.25 25.38
C LEU A 518 20.81 -1.46 24.56
N TYR A 519 21.76 -1.28 23.66
CA TYR A 519 22.22 -2.30 22.70
C TYR A 519 23.76 -2.34 22.63
N PRO A 520 24.42 -3.38 23.19
CA PRO A 520 25.88 -3.45 23.27
C PRO A 520 26.62 -3.37 21.93
N ASP A 521 26.01 -3.81 20.83
CA ASP A 521 26.63 -3.83 19.49
C ASP A 521 26.96 -2.41 18.98
N TRP A 522 26.19 -1.41 19.41
CA TRP A 522 26.38 0.01 19.05
C TRP A 522 27.63 0.64 19.67
N ASN A 523 28.33 -0.04 20.59
CA ASN A 523 29.63 0.40 21.08
C ASN A 523 30.73 0.37 20.00
N THR A 524 30.52 -0.37 18.91
CA THR A 524 31.43 -0.44 17.77
C THR A 524 31.23 0.70 16.75
N VAL A 525 30.06 1.35 16.76
CA VAL A 525 29.69 2.43 15.84
C VAL A 525 30.34 3.73 16.30
N SER A 526 30.97 4.50 15.40
CA SER A 526 31.67 5.73 15.77
C SER A 526 30.72 6.87 16.20
N PRO A 527 31.17 7.86 16.99
CA PRO A 527 30.36 9.04 17.31
C PRO A 527 29.88 9.80 16.06
N GLU A 528 30.71 9.86 15.02
CA GLU A 528 30.39 10.50 13.74
C GLU A 528 29.27 9.75 13.01
N ASP A 529 29.33 8.41 12.98
CA ASP A 529 28.27 7.57 12.40
C ASP A 529 26.94 7.72 13.13
N ILE A 530 26.95 7.87 14.46
CA ILE A 530 25.72 8.16 15.23
C ILE A 530 25.10 9.49 14.79
N GLN A 531 25.90 10.50 14.43
CA GLN A 531 25.37 11.77 13.91
C GLN A 531 24.83 11.65 12.48
N GLU A 532 25.43 10.81 11.63
CA GLU A 532 24.85 10.50 10.32
C GLU A 532 23.52 9.74 10.46
N TRP A 533 23.41 8.80 11.41
CA TRP A 533 22.16 8.16 11.80
C TRP A 533 21.11 9.15 12.35
N LYS A 534 21.51 10.13 13.18
CA LYS A 534 20.60 11.20 13.65
C LYS A 534 20.09 12.06 12.49
N SER A 535 20.94 12.40 11.51
CA SER A 535 20.50 13.15 10.32
C SER A 535 19.48 12.35 9.50
N LEU A 536 19.72 11.05 9.31
CA LEU A 536 18.79 10.13 8.64
C LEU A 536 17.44 10.03 9.36
N TRP A 537 17.43 9.93 10.68
CA TRP A 537 16.19 9.94 11.49
C TRP A 537 15.35 11.19 11.23
N TRP A 538 15.97 12.38 11.22
CA TRP A 538 15.27 13.63 10.94
C TRP A 538 14.88 13.84 9.46
N CYS A 539 15.55 13.17 8.51
CA CYS A 539 15.07 13.10 7.11
C CYS A 539 13.82 12.21 7.02
N LEU A 540 13.81 11.08 7.73
CA LEU A 540 12.65 10.17 7.82
C LEU A 540 11.45 10.80 8.53
N TYR A 541 11.67 11.55 9.60
CA TYR A 541 10.62 12.31 10.28
C TYR A 541 9.87 13.27 9.33
N ARG A 542 10.62 13.94 8.45
CA ARG A 542 10.06 14.85 7.44
C ARG A 542 9.32 14.09 6.33
N LEU A 543 9.90 13.00 5.82
CA LEU A 543 9.26 12.17 4.79
C LEU A 543 7.97 11.48 5.30
N ASP A 544 7.96 10.98 6.54
CA ASP A 544 6.75 10.48 7.23
C ASP A 544 5.68 11.58 7.35
N THR A 545 6.09 12.80 7.70
CA THR A 545 5.16 13.93 7.80
C THR A 545 4.50 14.26 6.45
N TYR A 546 5.30 14.48 5.41
CA TYR A 546 4.77 14.85 4.09
C TYR A 546 3.91 13.76 3.45
N SER A 547 4.35 12.50 3.54
CA SER A 547 3.64 11.37 2.94
C SER A 547 2.28 11.11 3.61
N ASN A 548 2.18 11.27 4.93
CA ASN A 548 0.92 11.07 5.65
C ASN A 548 0.01 12.31 5.59
N ILE A 549 0.53 13.56 5.62
CA ILE A 549 -0.30 14.77 5.39
C ILE A 549 -0.93 14.74 4.00
N SER A 550 -0.17 14.36 2.97
CA SER A 550 -0.67 14.34 1.60
C SER A 550 -1.64 13.19 1.29
N SER A 551 -1.52 12.07 2.00
CA SER A 551 -2.41 10.90 1.84
C SER A 551 -3.53 10.82 2.88
N GLY A 552 -3.59 11.71 3.87
CA GLY A 552 -4.64 11.74 4.91
C GLY A 552 -4.50 10.65 6.00
N THR A 553 -3.39 9.93 6.01
CA THR A 553 -3.18 8.75 6.87
C THR A 553 -2.50 9.11 8.22
N PRO A 554 -2.46 8.19 9.20
CA PRO A 554 -1.70 8.40 10.43
C PRO A 554 -0.19 8.38 10.22
N TYR A 555 0.50 9.32 10.88
CA TYR A 555 1.96 9.28 11.03
C TYR A 555 2.40 7.95 11.62
N LEU A 556 3.46 7.39 11.06
CA LEU A 556 4.05 6.14 11.54
C LEU A 556 5.13 6.40 12.59
N VAL A 557 5.71 7.61 12.60
CA VAL A 557 6.49 8.09 13.74
C VAL A 557 5.53 8.64 14.81
N ASP A 558 5.63 8.13 16.03
CA ASP A 558 4.97 8.69 17.21
C ASP A 558 5.90 9.70 17.90
N ASP A 559 5.44 10.94 18.04
CA ASP A 559 6.18 12.05 18.65
C ASP A 559 6.44 11.83 20.16
N ASN A 560 5.66 10.99 20.85
CA ASN A 560 5.80 10.74 22.30
C ASN A 560 7.02 9.88 22.65
N VAL A 561 7.37 8.95 21.76
CA VAL A 561 8.47 7.97 21.98
C VAL A 561 9.83 8.48 21.54
N ILE A 562 9.91 9.64 20.88
CA ILE A 562 11.19 10.18 20.40
C ILE A 562 12.09 10.50 21.60
N ARG A 563 13.27 9.87 21.60
CA ARG A 563 14.40 10.04 22.53
C ARG A 563 15.72 10.24 21.79
N THR A 564 15.63 10.68 20.53
CA THR A 564 16.73 11.13 19.69
C THR A 564 16.79 12.66 19.70
N SER A 565 17.97 13.23 19.93
CA SER A 565 18.19 14.68 19.93
C SER A 565 18.07 15.27 18.53
N LEU A 566 17.75 16.56 18.46
CA LEU A 566 17.98 17.44 17.32
C LEU A 566 19.49 17.49 16.96
N ILE A 567 19.79 18.03 15.79
CA ILE A 567 21.13 17.98 15.19
C ILE A 567 22.07 18.93 15.96
N GLN A 568 23.23 18.40 16.37
CA GLN A 568 24.29 19.12 17.08
C GLN A 568 25.46 19.42 16.13
N SER A 569 26.18 20.52 16.38
CA SER A 569 27.48 20.75 15.75
C SER A 569 28.60 20.14 16.60
N TYR A 570 29.60 19.58 15.95
CA TYR A 570 30.84 19.09 16.54
C TYR A 570 32.01 19.95 16.08
N THR A 571 32.14 21.15 16.64
CA THR A 571 33.35 21.97 16.46
C THR A 571 34.45 21.46 17.38
N VAL A 572 35.42 20.74 16.81
CA VAL A 572 36.64 20.33 17.51
C VAL A 572 37.55 21.55 17.70
N GLN A 573 37.65 22.04 18.94
CA GLN A 573 38.66 23.04 19.30
C GLN A 573 40.08 22.44 19.20
N PRO A 574 41.11 23.22 18.80
CA PRO A 574 42.49 22.76 18.76
C PRO A 574 43.05 22.28 20.11
N SER A 575 42.37 22.58 21.22
CA SER A 575 42.70 22.17 22.59
C SER A 575 42.20 20.76 22.96
N GLY A 576 41.49 20.05 22.08
CA GLY A 576 40.98 18.70 22.35
C GLY A 576 39.80 18.63 23.34
N THR A 577 39.28 19.78 23.79
CA THR A 577 38.12 19.86 24.68
C THR A 577 36.83 19.93 23.86
N ILE A 578 36.02 18.87 23.92
CA ILE A 578 34.70 18.82 23.27
C ILE A 578 33.73 19.69 24.07
N ASN A 579 33.27 20.79 23.48
CA ASN A 579 32.24 21.62 24.08
C ASN A 579 30.87 21.09 23.62
N THR A 580 30.31 20.11 24.33
CA THR A 580 28.97 19.58 24.01
C THR A 580 27.91 20.63 24.30
N SER A 581 27.29 21.18 23.24
CA SER A 581 26.05 21.93 23.41
C SER A 581 24.97 21.01 23.98
N SER A 582 24.18 21.52 24.92
CA SER A 582 23.13 20.75 25.61
C SER A 582 22.21 20.05 24.61
N GLU A 583 22.04 18.74 24.76
CA GLU A 583 21.18 17.93 23.89
C GLU A 583 19.75 18.49 23.89
N LEU A 584 19.27 18.86 22.70
CA LEU A 584 17.92 19.38 22.49
C LEU A 584 17.04 18.25 21.98
N PHE A 585 15.95 17.94 22.66
CA PHE A 585 14.97 16.93 22.24
C PHE A 585 13.68 17.62 21.80
N LEU A 586 12.95 17.05 20.84
CA LEU A 586 11.55 17.45 20.64
C LEU A 586 10.73 17.01 21.88
N PRO A 587 9.78 17.83 22.34
CA PRO A 587 9.03 17.54 23.54
C PRO A 587 7.83 16.64 23.17
N PRO A 588 7.49 15.62 24.00
CA PRO A 588 6.31 14.79 23.74
C PRO A 588 5.01 15.60 23.84
N ASN A 589 5.01 16.65 24.68
CA ASN A 589 3.93 17.63 24.78
C ASN A 589 4.31 18.93 24.09
N SER A 590 3.45 19.39 23.19
CA SER A 590 3.72 20.48 22.24
C SER A 590 3.86 21.89 22.82
N GLU A 591 3.77 22.05 24.14
CA GLU A 591 3.79 23.36 24.84
C GLU A 591 5.20 23.95 25.00
N ASP A 592 6.27 23.15 24.80
CA ASP A 592 7.66 23.55 25.00
C ASP A 592 8.47 23.83 23.71
N LEU A 593 7.86 23.71 22.52
CA LEU A 593 8.55 23.88 21.22
C LEU A 593 9.25 25.24 21.07
N SER A 594 8.67 26.32 21.61
CA SER A 594 9.27 27.66 21.59
C SER A 594 10.53 27.78 22.44
N LYS A 595 10.61 27.05 23.57
CA LYS A 595 11.81 27.03 24.42
C LYS A 595 12.98 26.34 23.72
N ILE A 596 12.69 25.25 23.02
CA ILE A 596 13.68 24.50 22.23
C ILE A 596 14.16 25.33 21.03
N LEU A 597 13.28 26.12 20.40
CA LEU A 597 13.63 27.04 19.33
C LEU A 597 14.58 28.16 19.81
N LEU A 598 14.33 28.74 20.99
CA LEU A 598 15.24 29.71 21.61
C LEU A 598 16.61 29.08 21.94
N ALA A 599 16.62 27.84 22.45
CA ALA A 599 17.86 27.12 22.70
C ALA A 599 18.63 26.80 21.39
N ALA A 600 17.94 26.34 20.34
CA ALA A 600 18.52 26.09 19.03
C ALA A 600 19.10 27.37 18.38
N SER A 601 18.50 28.54 18.64
CA SER A 601 19.01 29.85 18.21
C SER A 601 20.39 30.20 18.78
N SER A 602 20.86 29.47 19.81
CA SER A 602 22.22 29.59 20.35
C SER A 602 23.27 28.80 19.55
N SER A 603 22.89 28.04 18.51
CA SER A 603 23.80 27.23 17.66
C SER A 603 23.58 27.53 16.17
N PRO A 604 24.18 28.61 15.62
CA PRO A 604 23.91 29.08 14.26
C PRO A 604 24.09 28.01 13.16
N GLU A 605 25.10 27.14 13.29
CA GLU A 605 25.45 26.11 12.30
C GLU A 605 24.37 25.03 12.12
N THR A 606 23.57 24.74 13.15
CA THR A 606 22.48 23.75 13.08
C THR A 606 21.08 24.37 13.14
N LEU A 607 21.01 25.69 13.36
CA LEU A 607 19.78 26.45 13.53
C LEU A 607 18.76 26.13 12.42
N LEU A 608 19.16 26.26 11.16
CA LEU A 608 18.29 26.09 10.00
C LEU A 608 17.64 24.68 9.94
N ARG A 609 18.45 23.63 10.18
CA ARG A 609 17.99 22.23 10.20
C ARG A 609 17.07 21.96 11.39
N ASN A 610 17.39 22.53 12.56
CA ASN A 610 16.59 22.36 13.76
C ASN A 610 15.26 23.13 13.68
N VAL A 611 15.24 24.33 13.08
CA VAL A 611 14.01 25.07 12.77
C VAL A 611 13.17 24.31 11.74
N HIS A 612 13.76 23.66 10.73
CA HIS A 612 13.04 22.78 9.80
C HIS A 612 12.30 21.67 10.58
N ASN A 613 12.99 20.95 11.47
CA ASN A 613 12.37 19.90 12.29
C ASN A 613 11.27 20.43 13.23
N ILE A 614 11.49 21.57 13.91
CA ILE A 614 10.50 22.19 14.80
C ILE A 614 9.27 22.68 14.02
N THR A 615 9.46 23.27 12.84
CA THR A 615 8.35 23.71 11.97
C THR A 615 7.62 22.52 11.32
N THR A 616 8.30 21.39 11.09
CA THR A 616 7.65 20.12 10.73
C THR A 616 6.80 19.58 11.89
N ALA A 617 7.26 19.67 13.14
CA ALA A 617 6.50 19.19 14.31
C ALA A 617 5.17 19.96 14.50
N ILE A 618 5.16 21.29 14.38
CA ILE A 618 3.91 22.07 14.46
C ILE A 618 2.98 21.80 13.25
N LEU A 619 3.55 21.59 12.06
CA LEU A 619 2.79 21.16 10.88
C LEU A 619 2.14 19.79 11.07
N ARG A 620 2.81 18.85 11.77
CA ARG A 620 2.21 17.56 12.14
C ARG A 620 1.00 17.72 13.03
N HIS A 621 1.06 18.56 14.06
CA HIS A 621 -0.07 18.83 14.95
C HIS A 621 -1.26 19.45 14.22
N ALA A 622 -1.03 20.40 13.30
CA ALA A 622 -2.07 20.97 12.45
C ALA A 622 -2.69 19.90 11.52
N GLY A 623 -1.87 19.03 10.92
CA GLY A 623 -2.35 17.89 10.10
C GLY A 623 -3.19 16.88 10.88
N LEU A 624 -2.86 16.59 12.14
CA LEU A 624 -3.67 15.74 13.01
C LEU A 624 -5.05 16.35 13.27
N ILE A 625 -5.10 17.63 13.63
CA ILE A 625 -6.37 18.35 13.87
C ILE A 625 -7.22 18.35 12.60
N PHE A 626 -6.62 18.71 11.47
CA PHE A 626 -7.30 18.73 10.18
C PHE A 626 -7.99 17.39 9.86
N ARG A 627 -7.30 16.26 10.10
CA ARG A 627 -7.87 14.91 9.95
C ARG A 627 -8.92 14.55 11.01
N LEU A 628 -8.82 15.08 12.23
CA LEU A 628 -9.78 14.84 13.32
C LEU A 628 -11.12 15.57 13.12
N ASN A 629 -11.20 16.53 12.18
CA ASN A 629 -12.42 17.28 11.88
C ASN A 629 -13.57 16.43 11.32
N LEU A 630 -13.28 15.27 10.72
CA LEU A 630 -14.30 14.41 10.12
C LEU A 630 -15.07 13.53 11.13
N PRO A 631 -14.46 12.96 12.21
CA PRO A 631 -15.17 12.02 13.10
C PRO A 631 -15.56 12.53 14.50
N HIS A 632 -15.07 13.68 14.97
CA HIS A 632 -15.15 14.07 16.40
C HIS A 632 -16.15 15.20 16.69
N SER A 633 -16.53 15.34 17.96
CA SER A 633 -17.40 16.44 18.42
C SER A 633 -16.71 17.81 18.31
N GLN A 634 -17.46 18.82 17.85
CA GLN A 634 -16.95 20.16 17.56
C GLN A 634 -16.23 20.82 18.73
N GLU A 635 -16.69 20.63 19.97
CA GLU A 635 -16.07 21.18 21.18
C GLU A 635 -14.63 20.68 21.41
N VAL A 636 -14.39 19.37 21.20
CA VAL A 636 -13.07 18.75 21.37
C VAL A 636 -12.11 19.27 20.31
N ILE A 637 -12.58 19.42 19.07
CA ILE A 637 -11.79 19.95 17.96
C ILE A 637 -11.41 21.42 18.23
N GLY A 638 -12.37 22.27 18.59
CA GLY A 638 -12.13 23.70 18.84
C GLY A 638 -11.09 23.94 19.95
N ALA A 639 -11.10 23.12 21.01
CA ALA A 639 -10.08 23.18 22.06
C ALA A 639 -8.67 22.82 21.55
N GLN A 640 -8.55 21.87 20.61
CA GLN A 640 -7.26 21.49 20.00
C GLN A 640 -6.79 22.53 18.98
N VAL A 641 -7.67 23.10 18.16
CA VAL A 641 -7.37 24.21 17.24
C VAL A 641 -6.74 25.36 18.03
N ALA A 642 -7.44 25.89 19.05
CA ALA A 642 -6.95 26.99 19.87
C ALA A 642 -5.64 26.67 20.62
N LYS A 643 -5.39 25.39 20.96
CA LYS A 643 -4.12 24.95 21.55
C LYS A 643 -2.96 25.06 20.56
N VAL A 644 -3.13 24.56 19.33
CA VAL A 644 -2.07 24.54 18.31
C VAL A 644 -1.87 25.93 17.69
N GLU A 645 -2.91 26.75 17.53
CA GLU A 645 -2.78 28.16 17.17
C GLU A 645 -1.92 28.95 18.16
N ARG A 646 -2.14 28.75 19.47
CA ARG A 646 -1.32 29.36 20.52
C ARG A 646 0.15 28.93 20.41
N GLN A 647 0.41 27.67 20.08
CA GLN A 647 1.76 27.16 19.87
C GLN A 647 2.40 27.74 18.61
N LEU A 648 1.64 27.85 17.51
CA LEU A 648 2.09 28.51 16.28
C LEU A 648 2.47 29.98 16.55
N ALA A 649 1.68 30.70 17.35
CA ALA A 649 1.99 32.06 17.76
C ALA A 649 3.27 32.14 18.62
N THR A 650 3.46 31.26 19.62
CA THR A 650 4.68 31.27 20.44
C THR A 650 5.92 30.87 19.66
N ILE A 651 5.81 29.94 18.70
CA ILE A 651 6.89 29.60 17.76
C ILE A 651 7.24 30.81 16.90
N ARG A 652 6.25 31.49 16.30
CA ARG A 652 6.47 32.71 15.48
C ARG A 652 7.18 33.83 16.26
N LEU A 653 6.90 33.98 17.55
CA LEU A 653 7.55 34.95 18.44
C LEU A 653 8.96 34.53 18.90
N ALA A 654 9.25 33.23 18.93
CA ALA A 654 10.54 32.67 19.34
C ALA A 654 11.53 32.48 18.17
N LEU A 655 11.11 32.73 16.93
CA LEU A 655 12.00 32.74 15.76
C LEU A 655 12.97 33.94 15.79
N PRO A 656 14.15 33.83 15.16
CA PRO A 656 15.07 34.96 15.01
C PRO A 656 14.44 36.18 14.33
N PRO A 657 14.88 37.41 14.64
CA PRO A 657 14.37 38.63 14.02
C PRO A 657 14.45 38.58 12.48
N GLY A 658 13.33 38.91 11.81
CA GLY A 658 13.25 38.91 10.36
C GLY A 658 13.08 37.54 9.69
N TRP A 659 13.04 36.43 10.43
CA TRP A 659 12.93 35.07 9.86
C TRP A 659 11.71 34.87 8.97
N LEU A 660 10.58 35.50 9.33
CA LEU A 660 9.30 35.45 8.61
C LEU A 660 9.25 36.35 7.36
N ASN A 661 10.28 37.14 7.08
CA ASN A 661 10.32 37.99 5.87
C ASN A 661 10.52 37.10 4.62
N PRO A 662 9.62 37.09 3.62
CA PRO A 662 9.77 36.23 2.44
C PRO A 662 11.00 36.58 1.60
N ARG A 663 11.54 37.80 1.72
CA ARG A 663 12.72 38.25 0.97
C ARG A 663 14.02 37.71 1.56
N ARG A 664 15.00 37.50 0.68
CA ARG A 664 16.40 37.23 1.05
C ARG A 664 17.00 38.39 1.84
N ASN A 665 17.65 38.11 2.96
CA ASN A 665 18.27 39.11 3.80
C ASN A 665 19.69 39.47 3.31
N ALA A 666 19.77 40.47 2.43
CA ALA A 666 21.04 40.99 1.92
C ALA A 666 21.95 41.56 3.02
N PHE A 667 21.40 42.10 4.11
CA PHE A 667 22.19 42.71 5.19
C PHE A 667 22.91 41.69 6.08
N SER A 668 22.36 40.47 6.20
CA SER A 668 23.03 39.36 6.90
C SER A 668 23.88 38.48 5.98
N ASN A 669 24.07 38.88 4.71
CA ASN A 669 24.72 38.09 3.67
C ASN A 669 24.18 36.65 3.54
N GLU A 670 22.86 36.48 3.75
CA GLU A 670 22.19 35.17 3.65
C GLU A 670 22.46 34.53 2.28
N SER A 671 22.87 33.25 2.21
CA SER A 671 23.06 32.60 0.91
C SER A 671 21.72 32.33 0.22
N HIS A 672 21.73 32.04 -1.08
CA HIS A 672 20.48 31.65 -1.75
C HIS A 672 19.93 30.32 -1.19
N ALA A 673 20.80 29.34 -0.91
CA ALA A 673 20.39 28.07 -0.30
C ALA A 673 19.77 28.29 1.10
N ASP A 674 20.39 29.13 1.95
CA ASP A 674 19.85 29.46 3.27
C ASP A 674 18.50 30.17 3.19
N HIS A 675 18.35 31.11 2.25
CA HIS A 675 17.07 31.79 2.00
C HIS A 675 15.98 30.80 1.59
N HIS A 676 16.26 29.87 0.67
CA HIS A 676 15.31 28.84 0.27
C HIS A 676 14.94 27.90 1.42
N ALA A 677 15.93 27.36 2.12
CA ALA A 677 15.71 26.49 3.26
C ALA A 677 14.94 27.19 4.41
N ARG A 678 15.22 28.47 4.67
CA ARG A 678 14.42 29.30 5.60
C ARG A 678 12.99 29.45 5.09
N THR A 679 12.81 29.74 3.80
CA THR A 679 11.50 29.94 3.18
C THR A 679 10.62 28.69 3.27
N ILE A 680 11.19 27.47 3.18
CA ILE A 680 10.48 26.21 3.47
C ILE A 680 9.90 26.22 4.88
N THR A 681 10.67 26.64 5.89
CA THR A 681 10.18 26.70 7.28
C THR A 681 9.04 27.71 7.47
N VAL A 682 9.05 28.82 6.72
CA VAL A 682 7.94 29.80 6.70
C VAL A 682 6.71 29.19 6.01
N LEU A 683 6.89 28.49 4.89
CA LEU A 683 5.81 27.77 4.20
C LEU A 683 5.19 26.65 5.07
N HIS A 684 5.97 25.97 5.92
CA HIS A 684 5.42 25.03 6.91
C HIS A 684 4.52 25.74 7.93
N LEU A 685 4.96 26.88 8.46
CA LEU A 685 4.17 27.66 9.42
C LEU A 685 2.88 28.19 8.78
N ARG A 686 2.91 28.59 7.51
CA ARG A 686 1.72 29.01 6.77
C ARG A 686 0.81 27.85 6.36
N MET A 687 1.36 26.68 6.02
CA MET A 687 0.57 25.47 5.80
C MET A 687 -0.13 25.00 7.07
N ALA A 688 0.58 25.04 8.21
CA ALA A 688 0.00 24.75 9.52
C ALA A 688 -1.13 25.74 9.86
N GLN A 689 -0.90 27.04 9.62
CA GLN A 689 -1.95 28.07 9.75
C GLN A 689 -3.16 27.77 8.84
N LEU A 690 -2.93 27.45 7.56
CA LEU A 690 -3.98 27.18 6.58
C LEU A 690 -4.85 25.98 6.99
N LEU A 691 -4.22 24.87 7.39
CA LEU A 691 -4.94 23.69 7.88
C LEU A 691 -5.78 23.97 9.13
N LEU A 692 -5.32 24.85 10.03
CA LEU A 692 -6.07 25.29 11.21
C LEU A 692 -7.21 26.25 10.84
N SER A 693 -7.00 27.19 9.91
CA SER A 693 -8.08 28.09 9.44
C SER A 693 -9.18 27.32 8.70
N ILE A 694 -8.82 26.32 7.89
CA ILE A 694 -9.78 25.41 7.25
C ILE A 694 -10.55 24.61 8.32
N ALA A 695 -9.86 24.12 9.36
CA ALA A 695 -10.47 23.42 10.48
C ALA A 695 -11.48 24.30 11.24
N ASP A 696 -11.09 25.51 11.65
CA ASP A 696 -11.97 26.45 12.34
C ASP A 696 -13.17 26.86 11.47
N THR A 697 -12.96 27.10 10.17
CA THR A 697 -14.06 27.43 9.23
C THR A 697 -15.15 26.35 9.22
N GLY A 698 -14.77 25.07 9.37
CA GLY A 698 -15.72 23.95 9.48
C GLY A 698 -16.52 23.90 10.80
N LEU A 699 -16.11 24.65 11.83
CA LEU A 699 -16.76 24.72 13.14
C LEU A 699 -17.70 25.94 13.28
N ARG A 700 -17.46 27.02 12.53
CA ARG A 700 -18.19 28.30 12.66
C ARG A 700 -19.49 28.34 11.87
N GLN A 701 -20.39 29.23 12.29
CA GLN A 701 -21.63 29.58 11.60
C GLN A 701 -21.86 31.10 11.65
N GLY A 702 -22.66 31.64 10.72
CA GLY A 702 -23.00 33.07 10.68
C GLY A 702 -21.79 33.97 10.44
N ASP A 703 -21.73 35.11 11.12
CA ASP A 703 -20.68 36.12 10.92
C ASP A 703 -19.27 35.61 11.31
N GLU A 704 -19.17 34.71 12.29
CA GLU A 704 -17.88 34.07 12.65
C GLU A 704 -17.31 33.20 11.53
N TRP A 705 -18.19 32.59 10.71
CA TRP A 705 -17.76 31.81 9.54
C TRP A 705 -17.12 32.70 8.50
N LEU A 706 -17.66 33.91 8.28
CA LEU A 706 -17.12 34.85 7.29
C LEU A 706 -15.70 35.31 7.67
N LEU A 707 -15.47 35.58 8.96
CA LEU A 707 -14.14 35.92 9.48
C LEU A 707 -13.15 34.76 9.34
N SER A 708 -13.58 33.54 9.68
CA SER A 708 -12.72 32.35 9.54
C SER A 708 -12.38 32.04 8.07
N TRP A 709 -13.36 32.20 7.17
CA TRP A 709 -13.17 32.10 5.72
C TRP A 709 -12.23 33.20 5.19
N GLN A 710 -12.29 34.43 5.70
CA GLN A 710 -11.31 35.47 5.33
C GLN A 710 -9.89 35.10 5.79
N ASN A 711 -9.71 34.50 6.97
CA ASN A 711 -8.39 34.03 7.44
C ASN A 711 -7.78 32.95 6.50
N VAL A 712 -8.63 32.12 5.86
CA VAL A 712 -8.19 31.17 4.82
C VAL A 712 -7.63 31.92 3.61
N LEU A 713 -8.33 32.95 3.11
CA LEU A 713 -7.87 33.78 1.99
C LEU A 713 -6.53 34.46 2.29
N GLU A 714 -6.44 35.16 3.42
CA GLU A 714 -5.22 35.89 3.83
C GLU A 714 -4.03 34.94 3.95
N THR A 715 -4.23 33.75 4.52
CA THR A 715 -3.17 32.73 4.63
C THR A 715 -2.74 32.19 3.25
N CYS A 716 -3.66 32.07 2.29
CA CYS A 716 -3.32 31.66 0.93
C CYS A 716 -2.57 32.76 0.15
N GLN A 717 -2.95 34.04 0.33
CA GLN A 717 -2.22 35.19 -0.23
C GLN A 717 -0.82 35.32 0.37
N ASP A 718 -0.66 35.06 1.67
CA ASP A 718 0.65 34.96 2.34
C ASP A 718 1.52 33.86 1.70
N ILE A 719 0.96 32.67 1.43
CA ILE A 719 1.67 31.56 0.75
C ILE A 719 2.09 31.98 -0.67
N ALA A 720 1.20 32.64 -1.43
CA ALA A 720 1.51 33.13 -2.77
C ALA A 720 2.56 34.26 -2.77
N SER A 721 2.55 35.14 -1.77
CA SER A 721 3.56 36.19 -1.58
C SER A 721 4.94 35.62 -1.22
N ILE A 722 4.97 34.47 -0.52
CA ILE A 722 6.21 33.74 -0.27
C ILE A 722 6.70 33.04 -1.55
N ALA A 723 5.79 32.44 -2.32
CA ALA A 723 6.07 31.79 -3.60
C ALA A 723 6.63 32.76 -4.67
N ASP A 724 6.17 34.01 -4.69
CA ASP A 724 6.66 35.06 -5.59
C ASP A 724 8.15 35.38 -5.41
N GLN A 725 8.66 35.26 -4.18
CA GLN A 725 10.06 35.53 -3.86
C GLN A 725 10.99 34.32 -4.08
N TRP A 726 10.50 33.26 -4.73
CA TRP A 726 11.21 31.98 -4.89
C TRP A 726 11.97 31.91 -6.23
N ASP A 727 13.29 31.75 -6.19
CA ASP A 727 14.06 31.42 -7.40
C ASP A 727 13.81 29.97 -7.85
N SER A 728 13.29 29.83 -9.07
CA SER A 728 13.03 28.54 -9.72
C SER A 728 14.27 27.67 -9.95
N SER A 729 15.48 28.24 -9.90
CA SER A 729 16.74 27.48 -10.05
C SER A 729 16.94 26.44 -8.93
N PHE A 730 16.41 26.69 -7.73
CA PHE A 730 16.54 25.81 -6.56
C PHE A 730 15.49 24.67 -6.49
N CYS A 731 14.67 24.45 -7.53
CA CYS A 731 13.64 23.39 -7.52
C CYS A 731 14.19 21.94 -7.47
N LEU A 732 15.49 21.73 -7.68
CA LEU A 732 16.17 20.44 -7.44
C LEU A 732 16.70 20.31 -6.00
N ALA A 733 17.11 21.43 -5.40
CA ALA A 733 17.72 21.51 -4.06
C ALA A 733 16.69 21.57 -2.92
N VAL A 734 15.41 21.39 -3.23
CA VAL A 734 14.30 21.50 -2.28
C VAL A 734 13.38 20.30 -2.39
N ASP A 735 12.93 19.80 -1.24
CA ASP A 735 11.95 18.72 -1.12
C ASP A 735 10.66 19.06 -1.90
N PRO A 736 10.30 18.29 -2.95
CA PRO A 736 9.14 18.59 -3.79
C PRO A 736 7.81 18.53 -3.04
N ALA A 737 7.77 17.91 -1.85
CA ALA A 737 6.59 17.87 -0.99
C ALA A 737 6.05 19.27 -0.62
N ILE A 738 6.88 20.32 -0.71
CA ILE A 738 6.40 21.70 -0.52
C ILE A 738 5.29 22.09 -1.52
N SER A 739 5.19 21.36 -2.64
CA SER A 739 4.11 21.46 -3.63
C SER A 739 2.72 21.16 -3.06
N PHE A 740 2.59 20.42 -1.95
CA PHE A 740 1.30 20.23 -1.29
C PHE A 740 0.77 21.53 -0.67
N THR A 741 1.64 22.37 -0.13
CA THR A 741 1.28 23.71 0.38
C THR A 741 0.80 24.60 -0.76
N ILE A 742 1.54 24.62 -1.87
CA ILE A 742 1.21 25.37 -3.10
C ILE A 742 -0.16 24.92 -3.64
N PHE A 743 -0.35 23.61 -3.82
CA PHE A 743 -1.61 23.01 -4.29
C PHE A 743 -2.78 23.37 -3.38
N THR A 744 -2.64 23.24 -2.06
CA THR A 744 -3.72 23.51 -1.10
C THR A 744 -4.12 24.98 -1.16
N ALA A 745 -3.15 25.91 -1.17
CA ALA A 745 -3.44 27.34 -1.33
C ALA A 745 -4.14 27.66 -2.66
N MET A 746 -3.75 27.01 -3.76
CA MET A 746 -4.42 27.18 -5.06
C MET A 746 -5.89 26.74 -5.04
N ILE A 747 -6.20 25.59 -4.42
CA ILE A 747 -7.58 25.08 -4.28
C ILE A 747 -8.46 26.12 -3.55
N PHE A 748 -7.99 26.67 -2.43
CA PHE A 748 -8.78 27.63 -1.66
C PHE A 748 -8.89 29.00 -2.33
N LEU A 749 -7.84 29.49 -3.02
CA LEU A 749 -7.94 30.71 -3.83
C LEU A 749 -8.97 30.57 -4.97
N ASP A 750 -9.03 29.42 -5.65
CA ASP A 750 -10.02 29.14 -6.68
C ASP A 750 -11.46 29.06 -6.12
N LEU A 751 -11.64 28.54 -4.89
CA LEU A 751 -12.91 28.59 -4.17
C LEU A 751 -13.32 30.03 -3.80
N HIS A 752 -12.39 30.83 -3.27
CA HIS A 752 -12.65 32.25 -2.96
C HIS A 752 -13.05 33.03 -4.22
N LYS A 753 -12.34 32.86 -5.34
CA LYS A 753 -12.69 33.45 -6.64
C LYS A 753 -14.11 33.12 -7.08
N LYS A 754 -14.59 31.92 -6.76
CA LYS A 754 -15.90 31.41 -7.17
C LYS A 754 -17.02 31.69 -6.17
N ALA A 755 -16.72 32.19 -4.96
CA ALA A 755 -17.72 32.46 -3.92
C ALA A 755 -18.61 33.67 -4.25
N THR A 756 -19.93 33.55 -4.09
CA THR A 756 -20.90 34.64 -4.33
C THR A 756 -20.58 35.90 -3.53
N ILE A 757 -20.04 35.74 -2.32
CA ILE A 757 -19.77 36.82 -1.36
C ILE A 757 -18.70 37.80 -1.89
N MET A 758 -17.80 37.36 -2.78
CA MET A 758 -16.76 38.22 -3.35
C MET A 758 -17.13 38.84 -4.70
N ALA A 759 -18.28 38.48 -5.28
CA ALA A 759 -18.70 38.95 -6.62
C ALA A 759 -19.00 40.47 -6.69
N GLU A 760 -19.15 41.13 -5.54
CA GLU A 760 -19.45 42.57 -5.45
C GLU A 760 -18.20 43.45 -5.27
N HIS A 761 -16.99 42.87 -5.20
CA HIS A 761 -15.74 43.62 -4.94
C HIS A 761 -14.60 43.27 -5.91
N ASN A 762 -13.81 44.27 -6.29
CA ASN A 762 -12.75 44.24 -7.33
C ASN A 762 -11.55 43.29 -7.10
N HIS A 763 -11.61 42.36 -6.14
CA HIS A 763 -10.46 41.52 -5.73
C HIS A 763 -10.17 40.33 -6.67
N SER A 764 -11.01 40.04 -7.67
CA SER A 764 -10.80 38.88 -8.55
C SER A 764 -9.47 38.91 -9.32
N SER A 765 -8.96 40.08 -9.69
CA SER A 765 -7.69 40.20 -10.41
C SER A 765 -6.47 39.86 -9.55
N ASP A 766 -6.55 40.16 -8.26
CA ASP A 766 -5.50 39.85 -7.28
C ASP A 766 -5.45 38.35 -6.96
N ILE A 767 -6.61 37.72 -6.80
CA ILE A 767 -6.71 36.26 -6.62
C ILE A 767 -6.17 35.54 -7.86
N ASP A 768 -6.50 36.01 -9.08
CA ASP A 768 -5.97 35.44 -10.32
C ASP A 768 -4.45 35.61 -10.47
N HIS A 769 -3.88 36.71 -9.97
CA HIS A 769 -2.43 36.90 -9.90
C HIS A 769 -1.77 35.87 -8.97
N HIS A 770 -2.29 35.72 -7.76
CA HIS A 770 -1.79 34.75 -6.77
C HIS A 770 -1.91 33.29 -7.26
N ILE A 771 -3.03 32.89 -7.88
CA ILE A 771 -3.18 31.57 -8.51
C ILE A 771 -2.15 31.39 -9.62
N THR A 772 -1.87 32.43 -10.41
CA THR A 772 -0.88 32.38 -11.50
C THR A 772 0.55 32.17 -10.97
N ILE A 773 0.95 32.89 -9.92
CA ILE A 773 2.26 32.72 -9.25
C ILE A 773 2.42 31.27 -8.77
N LEU A 774 1.46 30.78 -7.99
CA LEU A 774 1.51 29.42 -7.43
C LEU A 774 1.53 28.35 -8.54
N ARG A 775 0.73 28.52 -9.61
CA ARG A 775 0.71 27.61 -10.76
C ARG A 775 2.03 27.61 -11.53
N LEU A 776 2.70 28.76 -11.65
CA LEU A 776 4.02 28.86 -12.26
C LEU A 776 5.06 28.13 -11.40
N GLN A 777 5.11 28.37 -10.09
CA GLN A 777 6.04 27.68 -9.18
C GLN A 777 5.83 26.15 -9.23
N LEU A 778 4.58 25.69 -9.15
CA LEU A 778 4.24 24.26 -9.28
C LEU A 778 4.68 23.69 -10.63
N GLN A 779 4.57 24.48 -11.71
CA GLN A 779 5.03 24.10 -13.04
C GLN A 779 6.57 24.03 -13.14
N HIS A 780 7.33 24.83 -12.40
CA HIS A 780 8.79 24.72 -12.33
C HIS A 780 9.20 23.39 -11.69
N PHE A 781 8.63 23.04 -10.52
CA PHE A 781 8.84 21.74 -9.89
C PHE A 781 8.39 20.56 -10.79
N ALA A 782 7.28 20.71 -11.52
CA ALA A 782 6.73 19.68 -12.42
C ALA A 782 7.58 19.36 -13.66
N ARG A 783 8.61 20.17 -13.97
CA ARG A 783 9.61 19.85 -15.01
C ARG A 783 10.48 18.67 -14.58
N ILE A 784 10.80 18.59 -13.29
CA ILE A 784 11.71 17.58 -12.71
C ILE A 784 10.90 16.43 -12.12
N TRP A 785 9.91 16.75 -11.28
CA TRP A 785 9.23 15.80 -10.42
C TRP A 785 7.81 15.49 -10.92
N THR A 786 7.41 14.22 -10.84
CA THR A 786 6.10 13.78 -11.29
C THR A 786 4.98 14.09 -10.30
N LEU A 787 5.26 14.11 -8.98
CA LEU A 787 4.28 14.52 -7.96
C LEU A 787 3.70 15.94 -8.21
N PRO A 788 4.51 17.01 -8.36
CA PRO A 788 4.02 18.35 -8.68
C PRO A 788 3.25 18.42 -10.00
N ARG A 789 3.62 17.58 -10.98
CA ARG A 789 2.90 17.44 -12.27
C ARG A 789 1.49 16.89 -12.08
N LEU A 790 1.34 15.88 -11.20
CA LEU A 790 0.04 15.31 -10.84
C LEU A 790 -0.81 16.31 -10.04
N LEU A 791 -0.22 17.03 -9.08
CA LEU A 791 -0.92 18.08 -8.33
C LEU A 791 -1.43 19.21 -9.25
N LYS A 792 -0.63 19.62 -10.26
CA LYS A 792 -1.06 20.59 -11.26
C LYS A 792 -2.28 20.10 -12.05
N LEU A 793 -2.26 18.86 -12.54
CA LEU A 793 -3.38 18.26 -13.27
C LEU A 793 -4.63 18.09 -12.39
N SER A 794 -4.44 17.72 -11.12
CA SER A 794 -5.51 17.61 -10.13
C SER A 794 -6.19 18.97 -9.90
N PHE A 795 -5.41 20.05 -9.76
CA PHE A 795 -5.95 21.41 -9.64
C PHE A 795 -6.71 21.85 -10.91
N GLU A 796 -6.15 21.58 -12.10
CA GLU A 796 -6.80 21.90 -13.37
C GLU A 796 -8.14 21.15 -13.53
N SER A 797 -8.21 19.89 -13.10
CA SER A 797 -9.46 19.13 -13.05
C SER A 797 -10.44 19.69 -12.00
N PHE A 798 -10.00 20.03 -10.79
CA PHE A 798 -10.85 20.62 -9.76
C PHE A 798 -11.47 21.94 -10.22
N SER A 799 -10.66 22.86 -10.75
CA SER A 799 -11.14 24.18 -11.15
C SER A 799 -12.12 24.10 -12.34
N GLN A 800 -12.04 23.06 -13.18
CA GLN A 800 -13.04 22.77 -14.21
C GLN A 800 -14.30 22.08 -13.65
N SER A 801 -14.16 21.16 -12.70
CA SER A 801 -15.26 20.37 -12.11
C SER A 801 -16.08 21.11 -11.04
N VAL A 802 -15.61 22.26 -10.55
CA VAL A 802 -16.33 23.14 -9.61
C VAL A 802 -16.62 24.48 -10.28
N SER A 803 -17.79 24.62 -10.89
CA SER A 803 -18.23 25.88 -11.50
C SER A 803 -18.86 26.84 -10.50
N GLY A 804 -18.43 28.10 -10.49
CA GLY A 804 -19.10 29.17 -9.73
C GLY A 804 -20.39 29.67 -10.41
N PRO A 805 -21.20 30.49 -9.70
CA PRO A 805 -20.92 31.03 -8.37
C PRO A 805 -21.35 30.09 -7.23
N LEU A 806 -20.51 30.01 -6.19
CA LEU A 806 -20.67 29.12 -5.03
C LEU A 806 -21.29 29.86 -3.85
N SER A 807 -22.38 29.30 -3.30
CA SER A 807 -22.99 29.78 -2.06
C SER A 807 -22.22 29.30 -0.83
N HIS A 808 -22.51 29.87 0.35
CA HIS A 808 -22.03 29.34 1.64
C HIS A 808 -22.28 27.82 1.79
N ARG A 809 -23.45 27.32 1.36
CA ARG A 809 -23.77 25.88 1.43
C ARG A 809 -22.87 25.04 0.54
N HIS A 810 -22.54 25.53 -0.66
CA HIS A 810 -21.60 24.85 -1.56
C HIS A 810 -20.19 24.78 -0.94
N ILE A 811 -19.71 25.88 -0.34
CA ILE A 811 -18.39 25.92 0.31
C ILE A 811 -18.36 25.00 1.54
N ALA A 812 -19.40 25.03 2.38
CA ALA A 812 -19.53 24.12 3.53
C ALA A 812 -19.56 22.64 3.12
N LEU A 813 -20.25 22.28 2.03
CA LEU A 813 -20.23 20.92 1.50
C LEU A 813 -18.82 20.54 1.03
N ILE A 814 -18.13 21.40 0.28
CA ILE A 814 -16.76 21.14 -0.20
C ILE A 814 -15.81 20.96 1.00
N LEU A 815 -15.88 21.83 2.01
CA LEU A 815 -15.10 21.70 3.25
C LEU A 815 -15.37 20.36 3.96
N SER A 816 -16.63 19.93 4.06
CA SER A 816 -17.01 18.64 4.68
C SER A 816 -16.50 17.40 3.92
N ARG A 817 -16.06 17.57 2.68
CA ARG A 817 -15.53 16.52 1.78
C ARG A 817 -14.06 16.74 1.41
N PHE A 818 -13.44 17.80 1.92
CA PHE A 818 -12.05 18.14 1.63
C PHE A 818 -11.12 17.22 2.44
N GLU A 819 -10.67 16.15 1.79
CA GLU A 819 -9.64 15.24 2.29
C GLU A 819 -8.27 15.63 1.71
N ALA A 820 -7.20 14.95 2.11
CA ALA A 820 -5.84 15.29 1.68
C ALA A 820 -5.62 15.19 0.15
N PRO A 821 -4.65 15.94 -0.44
CA PRO A 821 -4.45 16.05 -1.90
C PRO A 821 -4.33 14.74 -2.70
N LEU A 822 -3.79 13.67 -2.10
CA LEU A 822 -3.63 12.35 -2.70
C LEU A 822 -4.62 11.31 -2.13
N HIS A 823 -5.56 11.71 -1.28
CA HIS A 823 -6.52 10.80 -0.67
C HIS A 823 -7.55 10.31 -1.72
N PRO A 824 -7.81 8.99 -1.84
CA PRO A 824 -8.71 8.46 -2.87
C PRO A 824 -10.11 9.09 -2.87
N ARG A 825 -10.68 9.36 -1.68
CA ARG A 825 -12.01 10.01 -1.57
C ARG A 825 -12.01 11.46 -2.09
N TRP A 826 -10.90 12.20 -1.95
CA TRP A 826 -10.79 13.54 -2.53
C TRP A 826 -10.84 13.44 -4.07
N LEU A 827 -10.02 12.57 -4.64
CA LEU A 827 -9.98 12.33 -6.09
C LEU A 827 -11.34 11.83 -6.64
N GLN A 828 -12.05 11.01 -5.88
CA GLN A 828 -13.42 10.59 -6.19
C GLN A 828 -14.40 11.76 -6.14
N PHE A 829 -14.36 12.59 -5.10
CA PHE A 829 -15.18 13.79 -5.00
C PHE A 829 -14.94 14.76 -6.17
N LEU A 830 -13.69 14.96 -6.61
CA LEU A 830 -13.37 15.77 -7.80
C LEU A 830 -14.11 15.28 -9.06
N SER A 831 -14.25 13.96 -9.22
CA SER A 831 -14.94 13.37 -10.38
C SER A 831 -16.47 13.54 -10.34
N SER A 832 -17.05 13.71 -9.14
CA SER A 832 -18.50 13.86 -8.91
C SER A 832 -18.92 15.24 -8.40
N ALA A 833 -18.02 16.24 -8.40
CA ALA A 833 -18.26 17.53 -7.75
C ALA A 833 -19.45 18.28 -8.38
N ASN A 834 -19.58 18.27 -9.71
CA ASN A 834 -20.69 18.91 -10.42
C ASN A 834 -22.07 18.33 -10.05
N THR A 835 -22.19 17.02 -9.81
CA THR A 835 -23.46 16.41 -9.39
C THR A 835 -23.74 16.69 -7.92
N ALA A 836 -22.76 16.46 -7.04
CA ALA A 836 -22.88 16.71 -5.61
C ALA A 836 -23.22 18.18 -5.26
N LEU A 837 -22.74 19.14 -6.07
CA LEU A 837 -23.06 20.56 -5.92
C LEU A 837 -24.40 20.96 -6.54
N ALA A 838 -24.94 20.18 -7.49
CA ALA A 838 -26.26 20.45 -8.07
C ALA A 838 -27.39 20.14 -7.09
N ASP A 839 -27.21 19.11 -6.25
CA ASP A 839 -28.17 18.67 -5.22
C ASP A 839 -28.28 19.64 -4.02
N CYS A 840 -27.41 20.65 -3.94
CA CYS A 840 -27.40 21.65 -2.86
C CYS A 840 -28.21 22.94 -3.16
N LYS A 841 -28.89 23.03 -4.31
CA LYS A 841 -29.60 24.23 -4.77
C LYS A 841 -30.91 24.51 -4.03
#